data_AF-A0A1V4CJ82-F1
#
_entry.id   AF-A0A1V4CJ82-F1
#
_cell.length_a   1.000
_cell.length_b   1.000
_cell.length_c   1.000
_cell.angle_alpha   90.00
_cell.angle_beta   90.00
_cell.angle_gamma   90.00
#
_symmetry.space_group_name_H-M   'P 1'
#
loop_
_entity.id
_entity.type
_entity.pdbx_description
1 polymer ?
#
loop_
_entity_poly.entity_id
_entity_poly.type
_entity_poly.pdbx_seq_one_letter_code
_entity_poly.pdbx_strand_id
1 'polypeptide(L)'
;MIRGGWLLAGALALGAAQAQAQNAANAPAPAPYEDRIIEGLAPLADENDGQNDYDRGGWPRYLRLETRLGNQSFDASRRTRLAYALEGLIETPNHGMLSMDGSVSPSPREYTLTLRQRALPLPGGWTGDHDLGVITAPGTDLSRLPSRVLLPSTQLRGLSGQWEHTGQGLQLLAAGGEPGQLTSQPVTGFQGLGGRRHLAGAQWRSPGARATEPDGWTLALQHERATDVLTSATLDNPSGRTDADASHLALRRDSASHRSQAQLVSSRTGAGGVSAQGVWVDSEWDEGPRQHGLSLYRLDPGLSWAAQAMPSDVQGATLRSQWRTRQWSAEASYDWLRSVSGRVGNGSYASASARWRIDRDNQFSAGAALRRFDGQAWNSFADWRRTNDWGQSGWRLELAGGADLQGPARVLSYDQEWAVPLGWTLSSTLGMGRYAANQDSDNFWSGALALQAPLSNGADLRGQLGTERRDNGQQRHNLNLGAQWRLNRHWSISGQYTRAIGQTPERRPLDPLAPLPTTTTGNSDRSFLVLLRYEDEAGSRNVPLGGRPQEGGGRIEGIVYFDDNASGTQDANETGVPGVTIALDNRYAVRTDAQGRFSFPFVASGPRTVSVRNDTLPLPWSVVDDGQVTIDLRLRETTRLSLPVQRPR
;
A
#
# COMPACT_ATOMS: atom_id res chain seq x y z
N MET A 1 -17.45 -32.77 51.45
CA MET A 1 -18.89 -32.50 51.50
C MET A 1 -19.16 -31.11 50.92
N ILE A 2 -19.92 -31.08 49.82
CA ILE A 2 -20.84 -30.06 49.30
C ILE A 2 -20.54 -28.57 49.58
N ARG A 3 -20.34 -27.80 48.50
CA ARG A 3 -21.15 -26.60 48.18
C ARG A 3 -21.04 -26.30 46.68
N GLY A 4 -22.17 -26.43 45.99
CA GLY A 4 -22.33 -26.19 44.55
C GLY A 4 -22.57 -24.73 44.22
N GLY A 5 -21.94 -24.26 43.13
CA GLY A 5 -22.18 -22.97 42.52
C GLY A 5 -23.17 -23.10 41.37
N TRP A 6 -24.18 -22.23 41.38
CA TRP A 6 -25.17 -22.09 40.31
C TRP A 6 -24.62 -21.15 39.22
N LEU A 7 -24.64 -21.63 37.98
CA LEU A 7 -24.47 -20.86 36.75
C LEU A 7 -25.77 -20.09 36.47
N LEU A 8 -25.69 -18.77 36.33
CA LEU A 8 -26.77 -17.94 35.81
C LEU A 8 -26.50 -17.67 34.32
N ALA A 9 -27.21 -18.41 33.47
CA ALA A 9 -27.41 -18.10 32.07
C ALA A 9 -28.57 -17.11 31.95
N GLY A 10 -28.29 -15.89 31.51
CA GLY A 10 -29.31 -14.90 31.18
C GLY A 10 -29.60 -14.91 29.68
N ALA A 11 -30.66 -15.61 29.28
CA ALA A 11 -31.27 -15.49 27.97
C ALA A 11 -32.12 -14.20 27.94
N LEU A 12 -31.85 -13.29 27.01
CA LEU A 12 -32.73 -12.15 26.73
C LEU A 12 -33.72 -12.54 25.62
N ALA A 13 -34.97 -12.78 26.03
CA ALA A 13 -36.10 -13.00 25.15
C ALA A 13 -36.52 -11.68 24.46
N LEU A 14 -36.66 -11.73 23.15
CA LEU A 14 -37.19 -10.65 22.30
C LEU A 14 -38.72 -10.55 22.48
N GLY A 15 -39.18 -9.52 23.19
CA GLY A 15 -40.57 -9.08 23.16
C GLY A 15 -40.77 -8.12 21.98
N ALA A 16 -41.53 -8.54 20.97
CA ALA A 16 -42.01 -7.66 19.91
C ALA A 16 -43.10 -6.73 20.49
N ALA A 17 -42.75 -5.49 20.82
CA ALA A 17 -43.73 -4.44 21.08
C ALA A 17 -44.07 -3.76 19.76
N GLN A 18 -45.33 -3.88 19.32
CA GLN A 18 -45.87 -3.07 18.23
C GLN A 18 -45.88 -1.61 18.67
N ALA A 19 -45.06 -0.79 18.02
CA ALA A 19 -45.09 0.65 18.20
C ALA A 19 -46.37 1.20 17.58
N GLN A 20 -47.29 1.66 18.43
CA GLN A 20 -48.38 2.55 18.02
C GLN A 20 -47.78 3.82 17.44
N ALA A 21 -48.15 4.13 16.20
CA ALA A 21 -47.82 5.40 15.55
C ALA A 21 -48.44 6.55 16.35
N GLN A 22 -47.61 7.27 17.10
CA GLN A 22 -47.97 8.57 17.64
C GLN A 22 -47.86 9.60 16.51
N ASN A 23 -48.99 10.24 16.20
CA ASN A 23 -49.09 11.36 15.27
C ASN A 23 -48.04 12.42 15.60
N ALA A 24 -47.10 12.64 14.68
CA ALA A 24 -46.17 13.76 14.74
C ALA A 24 -46.95 15.06 14.53
N ALA A 25 -47.16 15.82 15.61
CA ALA A 25 -47.67 17.17 15.53
C ALA A 25 -46.59 18.11 14.98
N ASN A 26 -46.90 18.74 13.83
CA ASN A 26 -46.32 19.95 13.22
C ASN A 26 -44.95 20.43 13.76
N ALA A 27 -43.87 20.01 13.11
CA ALA A 27 -42.63 20.79 13.08
C ALA A 27 -42.80 21.96 12.10
N PRO A 28 -42.37 23.20 12.44
CA PRO A 28 -42.42 24.31 11.50
C PRO A 28 -41.49 24.02 10.30
N ALA A 29 -41.96 24.33 9.10
CA ALA A 29 -41.20 24.14 7.86
C ALA A 29 -39.86 24.91 7.93
N PRO A 30 -38.74 24.32 7.48
CA PRO A 30 -37.49 25.03 7.39
C PRO A 30 -37.66 26.24 6.45
N ALA A 31 -37.13 27.40 6.86
CA ALA A 31 -37.14 28.59 6.03
C ALA A 31 -36.48 28.28 4.67
N PRO A 32 -37.04 28.79 3.56
CA PRO A 32 -36.47 28.57 2.23
C PRO A 32 -35.02 29.06 2.19
N TYR A 33 -34.16 28.30 1.51
CA TYR A 33 -32.77 28.65 1.27
C TYR A 33 -32.72 29.98 0.49
N GLU A 34 -32.23 31.04 1.15
CA GLU A 34 -31.85 32.28 0.50
C GLU A 34 -30.37 32.21 0.15
N ASP A 35 -30.07 32.22 -1.15
CA ASP A 35 -28.71 32.35 -1.64
C ASP A 35 -28.23 33.78 -1.35
N ARG A 36 -27.52 33.98 -0.24
CA ARG A 36 -26.94 35.27 0.12
C ARG A 36 -25.56 35.38 -0.51
N ILE A 37 -25.54 35.78 -1.78
CA ILE A 37 -24.34 36.34 -2.38
C ILE A 37 -24.02 37.62 -1.59
N ILE A 38 -22.90 37.64 -0.88
CA ILE A 38 -22.41 38.85 -0.23
C ILE A 38 -21.85 39.75 -1.34
N GLU A 39 -22.66 40.69 -1.83
CA GLU A 39 -22.19 41.73 -2.74
C GLU A 39 -21.15 42.61 -2.04
N GLY A 40 -20.00 42.83 -2.69
CA GLY A 40 -18.94 43.74 -2.19
C GLY A 40 -17.78 43.08 -1.45
N LEU A 41 -17.75 41.75 -1.31
CA LEU A 41 -16.48 41.06 -1.03
C LEU A 41 -15.63 41.12 -2.29
N ALA A 42 -14.52 41.86 -2.24
CA ALA A 42 -13.45 41.68 -3.20
C ALA A 42 -13.14 40.17 -3.27
N PRO A 43 -12.88 39.60 -4.46
CA PRO A 43 -12.29 38.27 -4.53
C PRO A 43 -11.15 38.26 -3.52
N LEU A 44 -11.11 37.27 -2.63
CA LEU A 44 -9.90 37.01 -1.86
C LEU A 44 -8.80 37.02 -2.92
N ALA A 45 -7.94 38.03 -2.89
CA ALA A 45 -6.76 38.01 -3.73
C ALA A 45 -6.12 36.67 -3.37
N ASP A 46 -6.05 35.76 -4.33
CA ASP A 46 -5.13 34.66 -4.20
C ASP A 46 -3.78 35.37 -4.01
N GLU A 47 -3.28 35.46 -2.78
CA GLU A 47 -1.91 35.94 -2.51
C GLU A 47 -0.86 35.09 -3.25
N ASN A 48 -1.32 34.03 -3.94
CA ASN A 48 -0.61 33.12 -4.81
C ASN A 48 -0.71 33.43 -6.31
N ASP A 49 -1.21 34.59 -6.74
CA ASP A 49 -1.32 34.95 -8.18
C ASP A 49 0.05 34.99 -8.93
N GLY A 50 1.17 34.82 -8.21
CA GLY A 50 2.52 34.61 -8.77
C GLY A 50 3.14 33.22 -8.55
N GLN A 51 2.43 32.25 -7.94
CA GLN A 51 2.96 30.90 -7.64
C GLN A 51 2.55 29.81 -8.65
N ASN A 52 1.69 30.13 -9.62
CA ASN A 52 1.09 29.18 -10.57
C ASN A 52 1.87 28.93 -11.88
N ASP A 53 3.11 29.37 -12.00
CA ASP A 53 3.95 29.06 -13.19
C ASP A 53 4.50 27.62 -13.12
N TYR A 54 3.62 26.63 -13.25
CA TYR A 54 4.01 25.25 -13.48
C TYR A 54 4.63 25.12 -14.88
N ASP A 55 5.90 24.73 -14.97
CA ASP A 55 6.56 24.49 -16.24
C ASP A 55 5.98 23.22 -16.88
N ARG A 56 5.14 23.37 -17.90
CA ARG A 56 4.57 22.24 -18.67
C ARG A 56 5.53 21.67 -19.72
N GLY A 57 6.69 22.30 -19.91
CA GLY A 57 7.65 21.97 -20.95
C GLY A 57 8.38 20.65 -20.71
N GLY A 58 8.43 19.82 -21.77
CA GLY A 58 9.17 18.56 -21.77
C GLY A 58 8.47 17.43 -21.02
N TRP A 59 9.24 16.39 -20.70
CA TRP A 59 8.72 15.19 -20.05
C TRP A 59 8.38 15.44 -18.57
N PRO A 60 7.34 14.77 -18.04
CA PRO A 60 7.02 14.82 -16.62
C PRO A 60 8.23 14.44 -15.79
N ARG A 61 8.62 15.31 -14.86
CA ARG A 61 9.79 15.15 -14.02
C ARG A 61 9.53 15.71 -12.63
N TYR A 62 10.16 15.09 -11.65
CA TYR A 62 10.12 15.51 -10.26
C TYR A 62 11.50 15.34 -9.64
N LEU A 63 11.90 16.30 -8.81
CA LEU A 63 13.12 16.28 -8.04
C LEU A 63 12.81 16.70 -6.60
N ARG A 64 13.29 15.91 -5.65
CA ARG A 64 13.28 16.24 -4.23
C ARG A 64 14.67 16.09 -3.64
N LEU A 65 15.13 17.15 -3.00
CA LEU A 65 16.37 17.19 -2.24
C LEU A 65 16.05 17.46 -0.77
N GLU A 66 16.66 16.69 0.11
CA GLU A 66 16.44 16.80 1.55
C GLU A 66 17.76 16.89 2.29
N THR A 67 17.84 17.82 3.24
CA THR A 67 18.87 17.86 4.27
C THR A 67 18.20 17.56 5.61
N ARG A 68 18.65 16.48 6.26
CA ARG A 68 18.09 15.95 7.51
C ARG A 68 19.15 16.08 8.60
N LEU A 69 18.78 16.72 9.71
CA LEU A 69 19.61 16.83 10.91
C LEU A 69 18.84 16.24 12.08
N GLY A 70 19.40 15.24 12.75
CA GLY A 70 18.70 14.62 13.87
C GLY A 70 19.54 13.62 14.61
N ASN A 71 18.96 12.91 15.56
CA ASN A 71 19.59 11.78 16.23
C ASN A 71 18.70 10.53 16.09
N GLN A 72 19.32 9.36 16.18
CA GLN A 72 18.59 8.09 16.09
C GLN A 72 17.82 7.86 17.41
N SER A 73 16.59 7.40 17.30
CA SER A 73 15.79 6.96 18.44
C SER A 73 16.48 5.79 19.14
N PHE A 74 16.46 5.79 20.47
CA PHE A 74 17.10 4.84 21.38
C PHE A 74 18.63 4.78 21.28
N ASP A 75 19.27 5.79 20.67
CA ASP A 75 20.72 5.89 20.58
C ASP A 75 21.34 6.38 21.91
N ALA A 76 21.93 5.44 22.66
CA ALA A 76 22.65 5.73 23.90
C ALA A 76 23.81 6.73 23.72
N SER A 77 24.38 6.83 22.53
CA SER A 77 25.51 7.71 22.23
C SER A 77 25.11 9.17 22.02
N ARG A 78 23.81 9.47 21.86
CA ARG A 78 23.25 10.83 21.72
C ARG A 78 23.89 11.65 20.59
N ARG A 79 24.38 11.00 19.54
CA ARG A 79 25.07 11.66 18.44
C ARG A 79 24.07 12.32 17.49
N THR A 80 24.30 13.61 17.21
CA THR A 80 23.64 14.29 16.10
C THR A 80 24.26 13.82 14.78
N ARG A 81 23.40 13.51 13.82
CA ARG A 81 23.75 13.02 12.49
C ARG A 81 23.15 13.95 11.45
N LEU A 82 23.94 14.21 10.41
CA LEU A 82 23.55 14.94 9.23
C LEU A 82 23.38 13.95 8.09
N ALA A 83 22.34 14.11 7.30
CA ALA A 83 22.05 13.25 6.18
C ALA A 83 21.45 14.00 5.01
N TYR A 84 21.69 13.48 3.82
CA TYR A 84 21.14 14.00 2.59
C TYR A 84 20.30 12.92 1.95
N ALA A 85 19.14 13.28 1.41
CA ALA A 85 18.35 12.37 0.59
C ALA A 85 18.00 13.03 -0.74
N LEU A 86 17.94 12.18 -1.76
CA LEU A 86 17.59 12.53 -3.12
C LEU A 86 16.45 11.61 -3.55
N GLU A 87 15.44 12.18 -4.17
CA GLU A 87 14.48 11.45 -4.96
C GLU A 87 14.29 12.17 -6.28
N GLY A 88 14.29 11.43 -7.38
CA GLY A 88 14.06 11.98 -8.70
C GLY A 88 13.28 11.00 -9.55
N LEU A 89 12.39 11.50 -10.39
CA LEU A 89 11.72 10.70 -11.40
C LEU A 89 11.61 11.44 -12.73
N ILE A 90 11.58 10.68 -13.81
CA ILE A 90 11.28 11.15 -15.15
C ILE A 90 10.42 10.12 -15.87
N GLU A 91 9.31 10.57 -16.43
CA GLU A 91 8.39 9.73 -17.20
C GLU A 91 8.67 9.90 -18.69
N THR A 92 9.10 8.83 -19.34
CA THR A 92 9.44 8.86 -20.77
C THR A 92 8.35 8.18 -21.58
N PRO A 93 8.03 8.66 -22.80
CA PRO A 93 6.97 8.05 -23.61
C PRO A 93 7.23 6.59 -24.01
N ASN A 94 8.50 6.18 -24.10
CA ASN A 94 8.89 4.87 -24.65
C ASN A 94 9.67 3.97 -23.69
N HIS A 95 10.11 4.45 -22.53
CA HIS A 95 10.87 3.66 -21.56
C HIS A 95 10.20 3.60 -20.18
N GLY A 96 8.94 4.02 -20.11
CA GLY A 96 8.18 4.11 -18.87
C GLY A 96 8.74 5.18 -17.95
N MET A 97 8.54 5.00 -16.65
CA MET A 97 9.05 5.87 -15.60
C MET A 97 10.40 5.36 -15.12
N LEU A 98 11.38 6.25 -15.07
CA LEU A 98 12.67 6.03 -14.42
C LEU A 98 12.68 6.85 -13.13
N SER A 99 12.97 6.23 -11.99
CA SER A 99 13.14 6.94 -10.74
C SER A 99 14.40 6.48 -9.99
N MET A 100 14.89 7.37 -9.14
CA MET A 100 15.95 7.10 -8.20
C MET A 100 15.56 7.65 -6.83
N ASP A 101 15.84 6.87 -5.80
CA ASP A 101 15.70 7.30 -4.41
C ASP A 101 16.92 6.84 -3.61
N GLY A 102 17.42 7.69 -2.73
CA GLY A 102 18.60 7.34 -1.95
C GLY A 102 18.85 8.31 -0.81
N SER A 103 19.64 7.86 0.15
CA SER A 103 20.10 8.70 1.25
C SER A 103 21.54 8.40 1.62
N VAL A 104 22.25 9.39 2.10
CA VAL A 104 23.63 9.28 2.55
C VAL A 104 23.82 9.99 3.88
N SER A 105 24.46 9.29 4.81
CA SER A 105 24.98 9.81 6.08
C SER A 105 26.50 9.78 6.02
N PRO A 106 27.21 10.91 6.22
CA PRO A 106 28.66 10.91 6.28
C PRO A 106 29.22 10.24 7.55
N SER A 107 28.47 10.28 8.67
CA SER A 107 28.91 9.74 9.96
C SER A 107 27.72 9.26 10.81
N PRO A 108 27.54 7.94 11.02
CA PRO A 108 28.28 6.84 10.40
C PRO A 108 28.10 6.81 8.88
N ARG A 109 29.05 6.20 8.15
CA ARG A 109 29.01 6.09 6.69
C ARG A 109 27.96 5.09 6.25
N GLU A 110 26.72 5.54 6.17
CA GLU A 110 25.57 4.77 5.72
C GLU A 110 25.04 5.36 4.43
N TYR A 111 24.70 4.51 3.47
CA TYR A 111 24.10 4.94 2.23
C TYR A 111 23.11 3.92 1.69
N THR A 112 22.08 4.44 1.04
CA THR A 112 21.10 3.69 0.27
C THR A 112 20.92 4.39 -1.07
N LEU A 113 20.79 3.60 -2.12
CA LEU A 113 20.43 4.06 -3.45
C LEU A 113 19.62 2.95 -4.09
N THR A 114 18.49 3.34 -4.66
CA THR A 114 17.59 2.47 -5.39
C THR A 114 17.21 3.17 -6.69
N LEU A 115 17.42 2.47 -7.80
CA LEU A 115 17.01 2.87 -9.14
C LEU A 115 15.83 1.99 -9.54
N ARG A 116 14.79 2.59 -10.11
CA ARG A 116 13.57 1.88 -10.51
C ARG A 116 13.21 2.25 -11.93
N GLN A 117 12.85 1.24 -12.71
CA GLN A 117 12.15 1.38 -13.97
C GLN A 117 10.75 0.79 -13.82
N ARG A 118 9.73 1.52 -14.26
CA ARG A 118 8.33 1.10 -14.16
C ARG A 118 7.62 1.27 -15.48
N ALA A 119 6.71 0.34 -15.78
CA ALA A 119 5.90 0.32 -16.99
C ALA A 119 6.74 0.44 -18.27
N LEU A 120 7.87 -0.27 -18.35
CA LEU A 120 8.67 -0.35 -19.58
C LEU A 120 7.88 -1.14 -20.63
N PRO A 121 7.40 -0.54 -21.73
CA PRO A 121 6.78 -1.30 -22.80
C PRO A 121 7.84 -2.20 -23.47
N LEU A 122 7.49 -3.47 -23.68
CA LEU A 122 8.30 -4.49 -24.33
C LEU A 122 7.53 -5.09 -25.52
N PRO A 123 8.23 -5.70 -26.51
CA PRO A 123 7.58 -6.33 -27.65
C PRO A 123 6.57 -7.41 -27.23
N GLY A 124 5.53 -7.61 -28.04
CA GLY A 124 4.55 -8.67 -27.81
C GLY A 124 3.57 -8.40 -26.66
N GLY A 125 3.34 -7.15 -26.27
CA GLY A 125 2.36 -6.79 -25.23
C GLY A 125 2.84 -7.01 -23.80
N TRP A 126 4.14 -7.22 -23.61
CA TRP A 126 4.78 -7.29 -22.31
C TRP A 126 5.05 -5.90 -21.74
N THR A 127 4.94 -5.76 -20.42
CA THR A 127 5.44 -4.61 -19.66
C THR A 127 6.44 -5.08 -18.62
N GLY A 128 7.51 -4.32 -18.41
CA GLY A 128 8.58 -4.66 -17.47
C GLY A 128 8.75 -3.63 -16.36
N ASP A 129 8.93 -4.11 -15.14
CA ASP A 129 9.33 -3.32 -13.98
C ASP A 129 10.66 -3.87 -13.45
N HIS A 130 11.64 -3.00 -13.23
CA HIS A 130 12.98 -3.39 -12.78
C HIS A 130 13.41 -2.52 -11.61
N ASP A 131 14.10 -3.12 -10.64
CA ASP A 131 14.70 -2.41 -9.52
C ASP A 131 16.16 -2.82 -9.33
N LEU A 132 16.99 -1.88 -8.94
CA LEU A 132 18.39 -2.08 -8.57
C LEU A 132 18.71 -1.25 -7.33
N GLY A 133 19.21 -1.88 -6.27
CA GLY A 133 19.56 -1.18 -5.03
C GLY A 133 18.97 -1.86 -3.81
N VAL A 134 18.41 -1.08 -2.88
CA VAL A 134 17.72 -1.61 -1.70
C VAL A 134 16.24 -1.76 -2.01
N ILE A 135 15.78 -3.01 -2.05
CA ILE A 135 14.48 -3.43 -2.57
C ILE A 135 13.80 -4.39 -1.61
N THR A 136 12.47 -4.38 -1.57
CA THR A 136 11.71 -5.48 -0.98
C THR A 136 11.61 -6.58 -2.03
N ALA A 137 11.93 -7.83 -1.67
CA ALA A 137 11.80 -8.96 -2.58
C ALA A 137 10.35 -9.04 -3.13
N PRO A 138 10.17 -9.13 -4.46
CA PRO A 138 8.84 -9.21 -5.05
C PRO A 138 8.19 -10.57 -4.74
N GLY A 139 6.87 -10.56 -4.66
CA GLY A 139 6.05 -11.77 -4.55
C GLY A 139 4.92 -11.74 -5.57
N THR A 140 4.40 -12.91 -5.93
CA THR A 140 3.24 -13.02 -6.83
C THR A 140 2.05 -12.26 -6.25
N ASP A 141 1.17 -11.70 -7.09
CA ASP A 141 -0.02 -10.97 -6.58
C ASP A 141 -0.85 -11.82 -5.62
N LEU A 142 -0.98 -13.11 -5.93
CA LEU A 142 -1.75 -14.07 -5.13
C LEU A 142 -1.17 -14.28 -3.73
N SER A 143 0.16 -14.22 -3.57
CA SER A 143 0.85 -14.31 -2.26
C SER A 143 0.65 -13.07 -1.38
N ARG A 144 0.25 -11.93 -1.98
CA ARG A 144 0.04 -10.65 -1.29
C ARG A 144 -1.41 -10.45 -0.84
N LEU A 145 -2.34 -11.33 -1.25
CA LEU A 145 -3.72 -11.27 -0.81
C LEU A 145 -3.84 -11.65 0.68
N PRO A 146 -4.77 -11.05 1.42
CA PRO A 146 -4.98 -11.40 2.82
C PRO A 146 -5.37 -12.89 2.98
N SER A 147 -4.58 -13.64 3.75
CA SER A 147 -4.82 -15.04 4.12
C SER A 147 -4.55 -15.25 5.60
N ARG A 148 -5.05 -16.36 6.19
CA ARG A 148 -4.80 -16.67 7.61
C ARG A 148 -3.31 -16.92 7.89
N VAL A 149 -2.58 -17.43 6.91
CA VAL A 149 -1.12 -17.66 6.93
C VAL A 149 -0.49 -16.81 5.85
N LEU A 150 0.52 -16.00 6.20
CA LEU A 150 1.21 -15.08 5.28
C LEU A 150 2.60 -15.60 4.94
N LEU A 151 3.03 -15.36 3.70
CA LEU A 151 4.41 -15.57 3.29
C LEU A 151 5.28 -14.38 3.73
N PRO A 152 6.39 -14.61 4.44
CA PRO A 152 7.35 -13.57 4.75
C PRO A 152 7.93 -12.93 3.48
N SER A 153 8.23 -11.63 3.55
CA SER A 153 9.04 -10.92 2.56
C SER A 153 10.37 -10.52 3.19
N THR A 154 11.35 -10.17 2.36
CA THR A 154 12.66 -9.72 2.85
C THR A 154 13.08 -8.42 2.19
N GLN A 155 13.94 -7.68 2.87
CA GLN A 155 14.69 -6.59 2.26
C GLN A 155 15.99 -7.14 1.67
N LEU A 156 16.26 -6.80 0.41
CA LEU A 156 17.46 -7.18 -0.33
C LEU A 156 18.23 -5.92 -0.75
N ARG A 157 19.55 -6.01 -0.76
CA ARG A 157 20.40 -5.19 -1.61
C ARG A 157 20.76 -5.99 -2.85
N GLY A 158 20.19 -5.65 -3.99
CA GLY A 158 20.32 -6.43 -5.21
C GLY A 158 19.46 -5.91 -6.37
N LEU A 159 18.95 -6.84 -7.17
CA LEU A 159 18.13 -6.54 -8.34
C LEU A 159 16.84 -7.33 -8.34
N SER A 160 15.79 -6.77 -8.93
CA SER A 160 14.55 -7.50 -9.25
C SER A 160 13.99 -7.09 -10.60
N GLY A 161 13.24 -8.01 -11.20
CA GLY A 161 12.47 -7.80 -12.40
C GLY A 161 11.09 -8.43 -12.27
N GLN A 162 10.08 -7.74 -12.78
CA GLN A 162 8.72 -8.24 -12.97
C GLN A 162 8.33 -7.97 -14.41
N TRP A 163 7.72 -8.95 -15.06
CA TRP A 163 7.27 -8.88 -16.44
C TRP A 163 5.84 -9.34 -16.52
N GLU A 164 4.96 -8.52 -17.10
CA GLU A 164 3.54 -8.79 -17.19
C GLU A 164 3.07 -8.76 -18.64
N HIS A 165 2.24 -9.73 -19.02
CA HIS A 165 1.56 -9.76 -20.31
C HIS A 165 0.06 -9.65 -20.09
N THR A 166 -0.48 -8.44 -20.14
CA THR A 166 -1.89 -8.16 -19.83
C THR A 166 -2.87 -8.95 -20.70
N GLY A 167 -2.55 -9.17 -21.99
CA GLY A 167 -3.40 -9.95 -22.90
C GLY A 167 -3.52 -11.45 -22.57
N GLN A 168 -2.53 -12.04 -21.90
CA GLN A 168 -2.47 -13.47 -21.57
C GLN A 168 -2.63 -13.74 -20.07
N GLY A 169 -2.69 -12.69 -19.24
CA GLY A 169 -2.77 -12.80 -17.79
C GLY A 169 -1.53 -13.41 -17.15
N LEU A 170 -0.37 -13.35 -17.82
CA LEU A 170 0.90 -13.90 -17.33
C LEU A 170 1.72 -12.84 -16.60
N GLN A 171 2.31 -13.22 -15.47
CA GLN A 171 3.28 -12.44 -14.72
C GLN A 171 4.48 -13.35 -14.42
N LEU A 172 5.68 -12.87 -14.67
CA LEU A 172 6.94 -13.50 -14.32
C LEU A 172 7.70 -12.56 -13.39
N LEU A 173 8.38 -13.10 -12.39
CA LEU A 173 9.19 -12.31 -11.47
C LEU A 173 10.48 -13.03 -11.10
N ALA A 174 11.53 -12.25 -10.89
CA ALA A 174 12.81 -12.73 -10.41
C ALA A 174 13.49 -11.67 -9.54
N ALA A 175 14.20 -12.10 -8.52
CA ALA A 175 15.02 -11.21 -7.69
C ALA A 175 16.25 -11.93 -7.16
N GLY A 176 17.29 -11.17 -6.86
CA GLY A 176 18.51 -11.69 -6.26
C GLY A 176 19.33 -10.63 -5.57
N GLY A 177 19.85 -10.93 -4.38
CA GLY A 177 20.63 -9.97 -3.61
C GLY A 177 21.10 -10.48 -2.26
N GLU A 178 21.78 -9.60 -1.54
CA GLU A 178 22.15 -9.78 -0.14
C GLU A 178 20.95 -9.41 0.75
N PRO A 179 20.48 -10.28 1.66
CA PRO A 179 19.43 -9.91 2.59
C PRO A 179 19.94 -8.93 3.65
N GLY A 180 19.05 -8.06 4.14
CA GLY A 180 19.42 -7.09 5.16
C GLY A 180 18.24 -6.50 5.90
N GLN A 181 18.54 -5.52 6.73
CA GLN A 181 17.55 -4.74 7.47
C GLN A 181 17.72 -3.26 7.19
N LEU A 182 16.59 -2.57 7.13
CA LEU A 182 16.57 -1.12 7.07
C LEU A 182 16.77 -0.56 8.47
N THR A 183 17.78 0.28 8.64
CA THR A 183 17.89 1.14 9.81
C THR A 183 17.07 2.40 9.53
N SER A 184 16.34 2.91 10.53
CA SER A 184 15.54 4.14 10.36
C SER A 184 15.97 5.24 11.33
N GLN A 185 15.90 6.46 10.80
CA GLN A 185 16.17 7.78 11.39
C GLN A 185 17.60 8.06 11.91
N PRO A 186 18.13 9.27 11.62
CA PRO A 186 17.62 10.26 10.65
C PRO A 186 17.84 9.83 9.18
N VAL A 187 18.48 8.67 8.96
CA VAL A 187 18.83 8.12 7.65
C VAL A 187 18.14 6.78 7.48
N THR A 188 17.72 6.47 6.26
CA THR A 188 17.33 5.11 5.90
C THR A 188 18.60 4.39 5.46
N GLY A 189 19.25 3.66 6.37
CA GLY A 189 20.42 2.85 6.06
C GLY A 189 20.03 1.42 5.70
N PHE A 190 20.96 0.68 5.12
CA PHE A 190 20.82 -0.77 4.91
C PHE A 190 21.99 -1.49 5.57
N GLN A 191 21.66 -2.33 6.54
CA GLN A 191 22.59 -3.22 7.20
C GLN A 191 22.45 -4.61 6.59
N GLY A 192 23.48 -5.05 5.87
CA GLY A 192 23.54 -6.40 5.32
C GLY A 192 23.66 -7.46 6.41
N LEU A 193 22.91 -8.55 6.27
CA LEU A 193 22.95 -9.71 7.15
C LEU A 193 23.87 -10.82 6.62
N GLY A 194 24.52 -10.59 5.47
CA GLY A 194 25.34 -11.58 4.77
C GLY A 194 24.53 -12.67 4.07
N GLY A 195 25.22 -13.50 3.28
CA GLY A 195 24.59 -14.54 2.45
C GLY A 195 23.95 -13.99 1.18
N ARG A 196 23.20 -14.82 0.48
CA ARG A 196 22.46 -14.45 -0.74
C ARG A 196 21.08 -15.08 -0.76
N ARG A 197 20.12 -14.40 -1.37
CA ARG A 197 18.81 -14.94 -1.70
C ARG A 197 18.55 -14.78 -3.19
N HIS A 198 17.92 -15.79 -3.77
CA HIS A 198 17.49 -15.82 -5.17
C HIS A 198 16.06 -16.29 -5.22
N LEU A 199 15.21 -15.54 -5.90
CA LEU A 199 13.79 -15.77 -5.98
C LEU A 199 13.36 -15.75 -7.44
N ALA A 200 12.49 -16.68 -7.82
CA ALA A 200 11.85 -16.74 -9.11
C ALA A 200 10.40 -17.15 -8.94
N GLY A 201 9.50 -16.58 -9.73
CA GLY A 201 8.09 -16.91 -9.66
C GLY A 201 7.35 -16.62 -10.96
N ALA A 202 6.20 -17.24 -11.09
CA ALA A 202 5.29 -17.05 -12.20
C ALA A 202 3.85 -17.09 -11.68
N GLN A 203 2.99 -16.27 -12.28
CA GLN A 203 1.57 -16.27 -12.05
C GLN A 203 0.84 -16.24 -13.39
N TRP A 204 -0.24 -16.99 -13.49
CA TRP A 204 -1.15 -16.99 -14.61
C TRP A 204 -2.56 -16.73 -14.11
N ARG A 205 -3.29 -15.88 -14.84
CA ARG A 205 -4.70 -15.59 -14.63
C ARG A 205 -5.47 -15.90 -15.91
N SER A 206 -6.63 -16.56 -15.76
CA SER A 206 -7.49 -16.89 -16.89
C SER A 206 -7.91 -15.64 -17.69
N PRO A 207 -7.79 -15.64 -19.03
CA PRO A 207 -8.29 -14.56 -19.87
C PRO A 207 -9.79 -14.33 -19.65
N GLY A 208 -10.20 -13.07 -19.53
CA GLY A 208 -11.59 -12.70 -19.18
C GLY A 208 -11.77 -12.22 -17.75
N ALA A 209 -10.88 -12.60 -16.82
CA ALA A 209 -10.83 -12.04 -15.47
C ALA A 209 -10.25 -10.61 -15.46
N ARG A 210 -10.94 -9.67 -16.13
CA ARG A 210 -10.74 -8.23 -15.98
C ARG A 210 -11.12 -7.85 -14.55
N ALA A 211 -10.71 -6.66 -14.10
CA ALA A 211 -11.15 -6.12 -12.80
C ALA A 211 -12.69 -6.10 -12.61
N THR A 212 -13.46 -6.24 -13.71
CA THR A 212 -14.93 -6.19 -13.76
C THR A 212 -15.62 -7.56 -13.87
N GLU A 213 -14.91 -8.64 -14.17
CA GLU A 213 -15.49 -9.99 -14.29
C GLU A 213 -14.89 -10.89 -13.20
N PRO A 214 -15.67 -11.18 -12.14
CA PRO A 214 -15.15 -11.85 -10.95
C PRO A 214 -14.88 -13.35 -11.18
N ASP A 215 -15.29 -13.94 -12.30
CA ASP A 215 -15.12 -15.36 -12.58
C ASP A 215 -13.76 -15.66 -13.24
N GLY A 216 -12.87 -16.34 -12.51
CA GLY A 216 -11.61 -16.77 -13.09
C GLY A 216 -10.75 -17.63 -12.18
N TRP A 217 -9.75 -18.26 -12.80
CA TRP A 217 -8.70 -19.00 -12.12
C TRP A 217 -7.41 -18.18 -12.09
N THR A 218 -6.72 -18.23 -10.96
CA THR A 218 -5.35 -17.71 -10.84
C THR A 218 -4.47 -18.81 -10.27
N LEU A 219 -3.33 -19.06 -10.91
CA LEU A 219 -2.32 -20.02 -10.48
C LEU A 219 -1.01 -19.27 -10.28
N ALA A 220 -0.34 -19.48 -9.15
CA ALA A 220 0.94 -18.87 -8.84
C ALA A 220 1.92 -19.93 -8.33
N LEU A 221 3.18 -19.82 -8.77
CA LEU A 221 4.30 -20.63 -8.32
C LEU A 221 5.46 -19.69 -7.98
N GLN A 222 6.11 -19.91 -6.85
CA GLN A 222 7.27 -19.15 -6.43
C GLN A 222 8.29 -20.08 -5.76
N HIS A 223 9.57 -19.87 -6.05
CA HIS A 223 10.68 -20.57 -5.42
C HIS A 223 11.70 -19.57 -4.93
N GLU A 224 12.20 -19.77 -3.71
CA GLU A 224 13.27 -18.98 -3.13
C GLU A 224 14.36 -19.88 -2.55
N ARG A 225 15.61 -19.56 -2.91
CA ARG A 225 16.81 -20.20 -2.38
C ARG A 225 17.64 -19.17 -1.62
N ALA A 226 17.95 -19.48 -0.37
CA ALA A 226 18.84 -18.71 0.48
C ALA A 226 20.12 -19.52 0.73
N THR A 227 21.28 -18.89 0.57
CA THR A 227 22.59 -19.51 0.85
C THR A 227 23.35 -18.70 1.88
N ASP A 228 23.86 -19.38 2.90
CA ASP A 228 24.67 -18.82 3.97
C ASP A 228 23.99 -17.64 4.70
N VAL A 229 22.68 -17.75 4.95
CA VAL A 229 21.85 -16.72 5.61
C VAL A 229 21.70 -16.97 7.11
N LEU A 230 21.43 -15.91 7.88
CA LEU A 230 21.14 -16.02 9.32
C LEU A 230 19.75 -16.65 9.56
N THR A 231 19.66 -17.55 10.54
CA THR A 231 18.42 -18.26 10.91
C THR A 231 17.49 -17.47 11.83
N SER A 232 17.98 -16.40 12.44
CA SER A 232 17.22 -15.43 13.23
C SER A 232 17.58 -14.04 12.75
N ALA A 233 16.57 -13.24 12.42
CA ALA A 233 16.73 -11.88 11.92
C ALA A 233 17.10 -10.88 13.04
N THR A 234 17.67 -11.31 14.16
CA THR A 234 18.06 -10.39 15.25
C THR A 234 19.58 -10.38 15.40
N LEU A 235 20.17 -9.19 15.25
CA LEU A 235 21.62 -8.94 15.34
C LEU A 235 22.17 -9.18 16.74
N ASP A 236 21.31 -9.09 17.77
CA ASP A 236 21.72 -9.20 19.17
C ASP A 236 22.02 -10.64 19.59
N ASN A 237 21.60 -11.64 18.80
CA ASN A 237 21.87 -13.05 19.08
C ASN A 237 21.86 -13.89 17.78
N PRO A 238 22.93 -13.83 16.95
CA PRO A 238 22.96 -14.53 15.68
C PRO A 238 22.92 -16.04 15.91
N SER A 239 21.81 -16.68 15.54
CA SER A 239 21.78 -18.14 15.39
C SER A 239 22.51 -18.53 14.10
N GLY A 240 23.11 -19.72 14.08
CA GLY A 240 24.05 -20.16 13.03
C GLY A 240 23.56 -19.94 11.59
N ARG A 241 24.52 -19.81 10.67
CA ARG A 241 24.26 -19.62 9.24
C ARG A 241 23.77 -20.92 8.62
N THR A 242 22.82 -20.82 7.69
CA THR A 242 22.24 -21.98 7.00
C THR A 242 21.98 -21.69 5.54
N ASP A 243 21.94 -22.76 4.75
CA ASP A 243 21.26 -22.77 3.47
C ASP A 243 19.80 -23.16 3.68
N ALA A 244 18.90 -22.61 2.87
CA ALA A 244 17.49 -22.98 2.88
C ALA A 244 16.87 -22.83 1.49
N ASP A 245 15.91 -23.68 1.18
CA ASP A 245 15.08 -23.59 -0.02
C ASP A 245 13.61 -23.67 0.35
N ALA A 246 12.76 -22.91 -0.35
CA ALA A 246 11.32 -22.97 -0.20
C ALA A 246 10.61 -22.80 -1.53
N SER A 247 9.55 -23.57 -1.74
CA SER A 247 8.66 -23.50 -2.90
C SER A 247 7.24 -23.27 -2.42
N HIS A 248 6.53 -22.34 -3.06
CA HIS A 248 5.14 -22.02 -2.83
C HIS A 248 4.33 -22.23 -4.11
N LEU A 249 3.19 -22.90 -3.97
CA LEU A 249 2.18 -23.06 -5.01
C LEU A 249 0.87 -22.52 -4.47
N ALA A 250 0.21 -21.64 -5.21
CA ALA A 250 -1.11 -21.14 -4.86
C ALA A 250 -2.07 -21.22 -6.04
N LEU A 251 -3.29 -21.66 -5.76
CA LEU A 251 -4.40 -21.74 -6.70
C LEU A 251 -5.57 -20.95 -6.13
N ARG A 252 -6.20 -20.11 -6.94
CA ARG A 252 -7.37 -19.32 -6.56
C ARG A 252 -8.46 -19.40 -7.60
N ARG A 253 -9.70 -19.49 -7.11
CA ARG A 253 -10.93 -19.37 -7.89
C ARG A 253 -11.76 -18.24 -7.29
N ASP A 254 -11.94 -17.17 -8.05
CA ASP A 254 -12.87 -16.10 -7.72
C ASP A 254 -14.15 -16.32 -8.52
N SER A 255 -15.32 -16.17 -7.90
CA SER A 255 -16.63 -16.10 -8.54
C SER A 255 -17.44 -14.92 -8.00
N ALA A 256 -18.66 -14.71 -8.50
CA ALA A 256 -19.49 -13.56 -8.12
C ALA A 256 -19.70 -13.42 -6.59
N SER A 257 -19.88 -14.52 -5.86
CA SER A 257 -20.15 -14.53 -4.41
C SER A 257 -19.22 -15.42 -3.60
N HIS A 258 -18.29 -16.15 -4.24
CA HIS A 258 -17.36 -17.05 -3.57
C HIS A 258 -15.92 -16.79 -4.01
N ARG A 259 -14.99 -16.81 -3.05
CA ARG A 259 -13.55 -16.68 -3.30
C ARG A 259 -12.84 -17.78 -2.54
N SER A 260 -12.16 -18.67 -3.26
CA SER A 260 -11.43 -19.78 -2.64
C SER A 260 -9.98 -19.80 -3.09
N GLN A 261 -9.06 -20.01 -2.16
CA GLN A 261 -7.63 -20.03 -2.39
C GLN A 261 -7.00 -21.20 -1.64
N ALA A 262 -6.23 -22.04 -2.33
CA ALA A 262 -5.46 -23.12 -1.76
C ALA A 262 -3.97 -22.84 -1.95
N GLN A 263 -3.17 -23.10 -0.92
CA GLN A 263 -1.75 -22.79 -0.89
C GLN A 263 -0.96 -23.95 -0.29
N LEU A 264 0.21 -24.22 -0.87
CA LEU A 264 1.16 -25.23 -0.43
C LEU A 264 2.54 -24.58 -0.36
N VAL A 265 3.23 -24.76 0.76
CA VAL A 265 4.64 -24.43 0.95
C VAL A 265 5.40 -25.71 1.26
N SER A 266 6.52 -25.90 0.59
CA SER A 266 7.53 -26.91 0.93
C SER A 266 8.82 -26.19 1.25
N SER A 267 9.46 -26.53 2.36
CA SER A 267 10.70 -25.89 2.80
C SER A 267 11.73 -26.93 3.25
N ARG A 268 13.00 -26.60 3.04
CA ARG A 268 14.16 -27.37 3.52
C ARG A 268 15.19 -26.41 4.08
N THR A 269 15.71 -26.70 5.27
CA THR A 269 16.72 -25.86 5.94
C THR A 269 17.88 -26.71 6.44
N GLY A 270 19.12 -26.34 6.07
CA GLY A 270 20.38 -26.95 6.52
C GLY A 270 20.97 -28.00 5.56
N ALA A 271 22.27 -28.28 5.70
CA ALA A 271 22.98 -29.32 4.95
C ALA A 271 22.59 -30.72 5.48
N GLY A 272 21.68 -31.39 4.77
CA GLY A 272 20.98 -32.62 5.21
C GLY A 272 19.52 -32.38 5.67
N GLY A 273 18.97 -31.21 5.34
CA GLY A 273 17.91 -30.51 6.06
C GLY A 273 16.59 -31.23 6.36
N VAL A 274 16.01 -30.83 7.49
CA VAL A 274 14.62 -31.11 7.88
C VAL A 274 13.71 -30.49 6.83
N SER A 275 12.95 -31.33 6.14
CA SER A 275 11.88 -30.88 5.24
C SER A 275 10.60 -30.66 6.03
N ALA A 276 9.95 -29.52 5.82
CA ALA A 276 8.65 -29.20 6.42
C ALA A 276 7.70 -28.73 5.34
N GLN A 277 6.43 -29.14 5.45
CA GLN A 277 5.37 -28.74 4.53
C GLN A 277 4.29 -27.94 5.27
N GLY A 278 3.67 -27.01 4.56
CA GLY A 278 2.54 -26.23 5.02
C GLY A 278 1.47 -26.20 3.96
N VAL A 279 0.23 -26.54 4.31
CA VAL A 279 -0.92 -26.44 3.41
C VAL A 279 -2.00 -25.64 4.09
N TRP A 280 -2.61 -24.72 3.37
CA TRP A 280 -3.81 -24.05 3.83
C TRP A 280 -4.78 -23.74 2.70
N VAL A 281 -6.06 -23.74 3.03
CA VAL A 281 -7.16 -23.42 2.13
C VAL A 281 -8.04 -22.38 2.80
N ASP A 282 -8.22 -21.24 2.15
CA ASP A 282 -9.10 -20.17 2.56
C ASP A 282 -10.29 -20.10 1.60
N SER A 283 -11.52 -20.03 2.14
CA SER A 283 -12.73 -19.83 1.35
C SER A 283 -13.58 -18.75 2.01
N GLU A 284 -14.10 -17.84 1.20
CA GLU A 284 -14.95 -16.73 1.62
C GLU A 284 -16.19 -16.68 0.74
N TRP A 285 -17.34 -16.39 1.35
CA TRP A 285 -18.57 -16.20 0.62
C TRP A 285 -19.45 -15.10 1.21
N ASP A 286 -20.12 -14.40 0.31
CA ASP A 286 -20.97 -13.26 0.61
C ASP A 286 -22.44 -13.70 0.61
N GLU A 287 -23.17 -13.44 1.71
CA GLU A 287 -24.60 -13.75 1.89
C GLU A 287 -25.35 -12.50 2.37
N GLY A 288 -25.65 -11.60 1.43
CA GLY A 288 -26.34 -10.34 1.71
C GLY A 288 -25.54 -9.43 2.66
N PRO A 289 -26.04 -9.10 3.87
CA PRO A 289 -25.30 -8.32 4.84
C PRO A 289 -24.22 -9.12 5.59
N ARG A 290 -24.10 -10.43 5.32
CA ARG A 290 -23.16 -11.32 5.98
C ARG A 290 -22.03 -11.69 5.05
N GLN A 291 -20.84 -11.88 5.62
CA GLN A 291 -19.69 -12.44 4.93
C GLN A 291 -19.12 -13.53 5.83
N HIS A 292 -18.93 -14.71 5.27
CA HIS A 292 -18.43 -15.86 6.00
C HIS A 292 -17.10 -16.28 5.40
N GLY A 293 -16.23 -16.85 6.22
CA GLY A 293 -15.00 -17.45 5.74
C GLY A 293 -14.62 -18.67 6.54
N LEU A 294 -14.00 -19.63 5.86
CA LEU A 294 -13.47 -20.86 6.42
C LEU A 294 -12.02 -20.99 5.97
N SER A 295 -11.11 -21.15 6.93
CA SER A 295 -9.71 -21.47 6.65
C SER A 295 -9.37 -22.82 7.27
N LEU A 296 -8.73 -23.70 6.52
CA LEU A 296 -8.18 -24.97 7.00
C LEU A 296 -6.67 -24.93 6.80
N TYR A 297 -5.88 -25.35 7.78
CA TYR A 297 -4.43 -25.32 7.65
C TYR A 297 -3.75 -26.45 8.42
N ARG A 298 -2.59 -26.86 7.92
CA ARG A 298 -1.63 -27.74 8.59
C ARG A 298 -0.23 -27.25 8.26
N LEU A 299 0.52 -26.89 9.29
CA LEU A 299 1.86 -26.31 9.19
C LEU A 299 2.80 -27.20 10.01
N ASP A 300 3.64 -27.97 9.34
CA ASP A 300 4.53 -28.92 10.01
C ASP A 300 5.59 -28.19 10.88
N PRO A 301 6.15 -28.85 11.90
CA PRO A 301 7.19 -28.27 12.74
C PRO A 301 8.42 -27.86 11.92
N GLY A 302 8.96 -26.66 12.17
CA GLY A 302 10.14 -26.14 11.46
C GLY A 302 9.86 -25.58 10.06
N LEU A 303 8.59 -25.42 9.69
CA LEU A 303 8.20 -24.72 8.46
C LEU A 303 8.80 -23.30 8.43
N SER A 304 9.45 -22.96 7.31
CA SER A 304 10.03 -21.64 7.09
C SER A 304 9.97 -21.24 5.61
N TRP A 305 10.03 -19.94 5.34
CA TRP A 305 10.16 -19.43 3.98
C TRP A 305 11.61 -19.03 3.71
N ALA A 306 12.39 -19.95 3.14
CA ALA A 306 13.81 -19.77 2.86
C ALA A 306 14.57 -19.16 4.06
N ALA A 307 14.52 -19.87 5.20
CA ALA A 307 15.04 -19.51 6.53
C ALA A 307 14.28 -18.41 7.30
N GLN A 308 13.24 -17.80 6.74
CA GLN A 308 12.38 -16.86 7.48
C GLN A 308 11.32 -17.60 8.27
N ALA A 309 11.12 -17.19 9.53
CA ALA A 309 10.15 -17.80 10.41
C ALA A 309 8.72 -17.68 9.85
N MET A 310 7.98 -18.77 9.93
CA MET A 310 6.55 -18.86 9.65
C MET A 310 5.84 -19.49 10.85
N PRO A 311 4.51 -19.31 10.99
CA PRO A 311 3.74 -20.16 11.89
C PRO A 311 4.01 -21.63 11.54
N SER A 312 4.38 -22.44 12.54
CA SER A 312 4.78 -23.83 12.38
C SER A 312 4.33 -24.65 13.58
N ASP A 313 4.37 -25.98 13.46
CA ASP A 313 3.87 -26.91 14.49
C ASP A 313 2.40 -26.67 14.89
N VAL A 314 1.55 -26.35 13.91
CA VAL A 314 0.13 -26.07 14.17
C VAL A 314 -0.75 -26.52 13.02
N GLN A 315 -1.88 -27.13 13.35
CA GLN A 315 -2.93 -27.48 12.40
C GLN A 315 -4.30 -27.14 12.98
N GLY A 316 -5.25 -26.80 12.12
CA GLY A 316 -6.52 -26.31 12.59
C GLY A 316 -7.50 -25.89 11.51
N ALA A 317 -8.61 -25.34 12.00
CA ALA A 317 -9.64 -24.71 11.21
C ALA A 317 -10.02 -23.39 11.85
N THR A 318 -10.31 -22.39 11.03
CA THR A 318 -10.81 -21.07 11.43
C THR A 318 -12.14 -20.83 10.75
N LEU A 319 -13.17 -20.50 11.52
CA LEU A 319 -14.43 -19.98 11.01
C LEU A 319 -14.51 -18.49 11.33
N ARG A 320 -14.76 -17.66 10.32
CA ARG A 320 -15.02 -16.21 10.48
C ARG A 320 -16.40 -15.86 9.95
N SER A 321 -17.06 -14.94 10.62
CA SER A 321 -18.37 -14.44 10.24
C SER A 321 -18.47 -12.96 10.55
N GLN A 322 -18.80 -12.17 9.55
CA GLN A 322 -19.06 -10.75 9.64
C GLN A 322 -20.52 -10.49 9.31
N TRP A 323 -21.12 -9.51 9.98
CA TRP A 323 -22.46 -9.01 9.69
C TRP A 323 -22.42 -7.49 9.70
N ARG A 324 -22.80 -6.84 8.61
CA ARG A 324 -22.79 -5.38 8.46
C ARG A 324 -24.14 -4.88 7.93
N THR A 325 -24.68 -3.90 8.64
CA THR A 325 -25.89 -3.14 8.29
C THR A 325 -25.64 -1.66 8.59
N ARG A 326 -26.61 -0.78 8.35
CA ARG A 326 -26.48 0.66 8.66
C ARG A 326 -26.29 0.94 10.17
N GLN A 327 -26.90 0.12 11.03
CA GLN A 327 -26.89 0.32 12.49
C GLN A 327 -25.96 -0.64 13.22
N TRP A 328 -25.69 -1.81 12.66
CA TRP A 328 -24.91 -2.86 13.31
C TRP A 328 -23.74 -3.29 12.45
N SER A 329 -22.58 -3.45 13.06
CA SER A 329 -21.48 -4.22 12.49
C SER A 329 -20.96 -5.18 13.55
N ALA A 330 -20.99 -6.48 13.28
CA ALA A 330 -20.48 -7.51 14.16
C ALA A 330 -19.51 -8.41 13.40
N GLU A 331 -18.47 -8.87 14.08
CA GLU A 331 -17.48 -9.81 13.57
C GLU A 331 -17.21 -10.85 14.64
N ALA A 332 -17.10 -12.11 14.24
CA ALA A 332 -16.68 -13.19 15.12
C ALA A 332 -15.75 -14.14 14.36
N SER A 333 -14.72 -14.63 15.05
CA SER A 333 -13.84 -15.69 14.57
C SER A 333 -13.64 -16.75 15.66
N TYR A 334 -13.48 -17.98 15.23
CA TYR A 334 -13.18 -19.11 16.09
C TYR A 334 -12.19 -20.05 15.40
N ASP A 335 -11.11 -20.36 16.10
CA ASP A 335 -10.05 -21.27 15.69
C ASP A 335 -10.06 -22.52 16.54
N TRP A 336 -10.04 -23.68 15.90
CA TRP A 336 -9.69 -24.95 16.52
C TRP A 336 -8.24 -25.27 16.18
N LEU A 337 -7.38 -25.38 17.19
CA LEU A 337 -5.92 -25.47 17.04
C LEU A 337 -5.39 -26.75 17.68
N ARG A 338 -4.41 -27.38 17.04
CA ARG A 338 -3.67 -28.53 17.57
C ARG A 338 -2.20 -28.43 17.18
N SER A 339 -1.29 -28.79 18.09
CA SER A 339 0.13 -28.96 17.75
C SER A 339 0.32 -30.20 16.88
N VAL A 340 1.16 -30.11 15.85
CA VAL A 340 1.44 -31.23 14.93
C VAL A 340 2.39 -32.24 15.59
N SER A 341 3.37 -31.76 16.35
CA SER A 341 4.30 -32.59 17.11
C SER A 341 3.71 -33.06 18.44
N GLY A 342 2.57 -32.51 18.87
CA GLY A 342 1.94 -32.79 20.16
C GLY A 342 2.67 -32.17 21.36
N ARG A 343 3.55 -31.18 21.15
CA ARG A 343 4.26 -30.48 22.24
C ARG A 343 3.32 -29.61 23.06
N VAL A 344 2.32 -29.03 22.40
CA VAL A 344 1.28 -28.22 23.03
C VAL A 344 -0.06 -28.96 22.92
N GLY A 345 -0.85 -28.91 23.98
CA GLY A 345 -2.20 -29.49 23.99
C GLY A 345 -3.13 -28.83 22.95
N ASN A 346 -4.18 -29.56 22.58
CA ASN A 346 -5.24 -29.02 21.73
C ASN A 346 -5.88 -27.79 22.38
N GLY A 347 -6.32 -26.85 21.56
CA GLY A 347 -6.82 -25.59 22.05
C GLY A 347 -7.71 -24.86 21.08
N SER A 348 -8.08 -23.65 21.48
CA SER A 348 -8.86 -22.76 20.63
C SER A 348 -8.49 -21.30 20.84
N TYR A 349 -8.82 -20.50 19.84
CA TYR A 349 -8.80 -19.06 19.92
C TYR A 349 -10.14 -18.53 19.42
N ALA A 350 -10.78 -17.65 20.15
CA ALA A 350 -12.04 -17.05 19.75
C ALA A 350 -11.94 -15.54 19.89
N SER A 351 -12.49 -14.80 18.94
CA SER A 351 -12.63 -13.36 19.04
C SER A 351 -13.98 -12.92 18.52
N ALA A 352 -14.59 -11.93 19.16
CA ALA A 352 -15.84 -11.35 18.70
C ALA A 352 -15.88 -9.86 19.02
N SER A 353 -16.42 -9.06 18.12
CA SER A 353 -16.66 -7.65 18.33
C SER A 353 -17.97 -7.23 17.68
N ALA A 354 -18.62 -6.22 18.25
CA ALA A 354 -19.84 -5.64 17.72
C ALA A 354 -19.85 -4.14 17.96
N ARG A 355 -20.40 -3.39 17.01
CA ARG A 355 -20.69 -1.97 17.09
C ARG A 355 -22.14 -1.76 16.74
N TRP A 356 -22.80 -0.96 17.57
CA TRP A 356 -24.18 -0.57 17.45
C TRP A 356 -24.27 0.95 17.44
N ARG A 357 -24.74 1.50 16.33
CA ARG A 357 -25.15 2.91 16.21
C ARG A 357 -26.59 3.02 16.69
N ILE A 358 -26.75 3.40 17.95
CA ILE A 358 -28.04 3.54 18.63
C ILE A 358 -28.88 4.62 17.93
N ASP A 359 -28.26 5.77 17.69
CA ASP A 359 -28.84 6.89 16.97
C ASP A 359 -27.74 7.67 16.21
N ARG A 360 -28.01 8.90 15.78
CA ARG A 360 -27.01 9.68 15.04
C ARG A 360 -25.81 10.10 15.89
N ASP A 361 -26.00 10.26 17.20
CA ASP A 361 -25.10 10.89 18.15
C ASP A 361 -24.48 9.86 19.12
N ASN A 362 -25.13 8.71 19.33
CA ASN A 362 -24.70 7.66 20.26
C ASN A 362 -24.29 6.38 19.53
N GLN A 363 -23.14 5.87 19.93
CA GLN A 363 -22.60 4.61 19.45
C GLN A 363 -22.03 3.80 20.60
N PHE A 364 -22.33 2.51 20.61
CA PHE A 364 -21.74 1.55 21.52
C PHE A 364 -20.92 0.53 20.72
N SER A 365 -19.80 0.11 21.27
CA SER A 365 -19.02 -1.01 20.73
C SER A 365 -18.48 -1.87 21.86
N ALA A 366 -18.38 -3.17 21.63
CA ALA A 366 -17.84 -4.10 22.60
C ALA A 366 -17.20 -5.28 21.89
N GLY A 367 -16.22 -5.90 22.52
CA GLY A 367 -15.59 -7.09 21.98
C GLY A 367 -14.79 -7.85 23.03
N ALA A 368 -14.42 -9.08 22.70
CA ALA A 368 -13.59 -9.92 23.53
C ALA A 368 -12.80 -10.92 22.67
N ALA A 369 -11.61 -11.28 23.13
CA ALA A 369 -10.87 -12.42 22.62
C ALA A 369 -10.44 -13.35 23.76
N LEU A 370 -10.42 -14.65 23.48
CA LEU A 370 -10.06 -15.72 24.41
C LEU A 370 -9.18 -16.72 23.68
N ARG A 371 -7.97 -16.93 24.19
CA ARG A 371 -7.06 -18.00 23.81
C ARG A 371 -7.05 -19.08 24.89
N ARG A 372 -7.18 -20.33 24.46
CA ARG A 372 -6.95 -21.56 25.22
C ARG A 372 -6.07 -22.49 24.39
N PHE A 373 -4.90 -22.04 23.99
CA PHE A 373 -3.91 -22.76 23.20
C PHE A 373 -2.54 -22.22 23.58
N ASP A 374 -1.61 -23.11 23.93
CA ASP A 374 -0.32 -22.73 24.53
C ASP A 374 -0.48 -21.77 25.74
N GLY A 375 -1.37 -22.17 26.65
CA GLY A 375 -1.81 -21.39 27.81
C GLY A 375 -3.13 -20.65 27.60
N GLN A 376 -3.57 -19.93 28.64
CA GLN A 376 -4.88 -19.28 28.69
C GLN A 376 -4.74 -17.78 28.86
N ALA A 377 -5.35 -17.02 27.96
CA ALA A 377 -5.34 -15.57 27.97
C ALA A 377 -6.64 -15.02 27.39
N TRP A 378 -7.11 -13.88 27.88
CA TRP A 378 -8.29 -13.21 27.39
C TRP A 378 -8.16 -11.69 27.48
N ASN A 379 -8.89 -11.00 26.62
CA ASN A 379 -9.11 -9.57 26.70
C ASN A 379 -10.56 -9.24 26.34
N SER A 380 -11.05 -8.10 26.80
CA SER A 380 -12.33 -7.55 26.40
C SER A 380 -12.31 -6.04 26.48
N PHE A 381 -13.16 -5.40 25.69
CA PHE A 381 -13.37 -3.97 25.72
C PHE A 381 -14.86 -3.64 25.57
N ALA A 382 -15.24 -2.51 26.13
CA ALA A 382 -16.50 -1.84 25.84
C ALA A 382 -16.21 -0.34 25.67
N ASP A 383 -16.77 0.27 24.64
CA ASP A 383 -16.61 1.68 24.31
C ASP A 383 -17.98 2.28 23.99
N TRP A 384 -18.26 3.43 24.59
CA TRP A 384 -19.44 4.24 24.31
C TRP A 384 -18.99 5.62 23.87
N ARG A 385 -19.49 6.07 22.72
CA ARG A 385 -19.18 7.37 22.12
C ARG A 385 -20.47 8.17 21.97
N ARG A 386 -20.39 9.45 22.32
CA ARG A 386 -21.48 10.41 22.21
C ARG A 386 -21.00 11.73 21.59
N THR A 387 -21.64 12.14 20.51
CA THR A 387 -21.51 13.48 19.95
C THR A 387 -22.37 14.46 20.75
N ASN A 388 -21.81 15.63 21.08
CA ASN A 388 -22.44 16.70 21.85
C ASN A 388 -21.98 18.08 21.34
N ASP A 389 -22.50 19.15 21.93
CA ASP A 389 -22.21 20.53 21.49
C ASP A 389 -20.73 20.93 21.68
N TRP A 390 -19.98 20.20 22.51
CA TRP A 390 -18.56 20.43 22.77
C TRP A 390 -17.64 19.48 21.98
N GLY A 391 -18.19 18.69 21.05
CA GLY A 391 -17.47 17.75 20.20
C GLY A 391 -17.90 16.31 20.45
N GLN A 392 -16.94 15.39 20.60
CA GLN A 392 -17.22 13.97 20.79
C GLN A 392 -16.62 13.48 22.11
N SER A 393 -17.45 12.92 22.97
CA SER A 393 -17.04 12.32 24.25
C SER A 393 -17.14 10.80 24.18
N GLY A 394 -16.33 10.08 24.95
CA GLY A 394 -16.45 8.65 25.05
C GLY A 394 -15.85 8.04 26.30
N TRP A 395 -16.39 6.88 26.68
CA TRP A 395 -15.89 6.06 27.77
C TRP A 395 -15.46 4.72 27.22
N ARG A 396 -14.29 4.24 27.65
CA ARG A 396 -13.75 2.95 27.23
C ARG A 396 -13.29 2.15 28.44
N LEU A 397 -13.82 0.95 28.60
CA LEU A 397 -13.40 -0.03 29.59
C LEU A 397 -12.62 -1.14 28.88
N GLU A 398 -11.42 -1.44 29.36
CA GLU A 398 -10.61 -2.56 28.89
C GLU A 398 -10.30 -3.50 30.05
N LEU A 399 -10.47 -4.80 29.81
CA LEU A 399 -10.18 -5.86 30.76
C LEU A 399 -9.28 -6.89 30.07
N ALA A 400 -8.29 -7.41 30.77
CA ALA A 400 -7.48 -8.53 30.28
C ALA A 400 -7.03 -9.40 31.44
N GLY A 401 -6.66 -10.65 31.13
CA GLY A 401 -6.08 -11.57 32.11
C GLY A 401 -5.69 -12.90 31.49
N GLY A 402 -4.89 -13.68 32.20
CA GLY A 402 -4.36 -14.95 31.69
C GLY A 402 -3.07 -15.36 32.37
N ALA A 403 -2.69 -16.62 32.21
CA ALA A 403 -1.46 -17.18 32.77
C ALA A 403 -0.20 -16.68 32.05
N ASP A 404 -0.32 -16.33 30.76
CA ASP A 404 0.84 -15.97 29.90
C ASP A 404 0.88 -14.48 29.51
N LEU A 405 -0.12 -13.70 29.95
CA LEU A 405 -0.07 -12.24 29.90
C LEU A 405 0.70 -11.74 31.13
N GLN A 406 1.19 -10.49 31.12
CA GLN A 406 1.80 -9.83 32.29
C GLN A 406 0.75 -9.54 33.40
N GLY A 407 -0.09 -10.53 33.71
CA GLY A 407 -1.23 -10.62 34.62
C GLY A 407 -2.46 -9.76 34.29
N PRO A 408 -3.49 -9.75 35.16
CA PRO A 408 -4.77 -9.11 34.87
C PRO A 408 -4.66 -7.58 34.81
N ALA A 409 -5.36 -7.00 33.85
CA ALA A 409 -5.42 -5.56 33.64
C ALA A 409 -6.88 -5.09 33.63
N ARG A 410 -7.14 -3.93 34.25
CA ARG A 410 -8.43 -3.23 34.17
C ARG A 410 -8.17 -1.75 33.96
N VAL A 411 -8.68 -1.18 32.88
CA VAL A 411 -8.43 0.21 32.52
C VAL A 411 -9.75 0.85 32.14
N LEU A 412 -10.08 1.98 32.74
CA LEU A 412 -11.17 2.85 32.33
C LEU A 412 -10.56 4.15 31.79
N SER A 413 -10.90 4.51 30.57
CA SER A 413 -10.52 5.79 29.98
C SER A 413 -11.74 6.60 29.58
N TYR A 414 -11.59 7.92 29.68
CA TYR A 414 -12.50 8.92 29.16
C TYR A 414 -11.76 9.71 28.09
N ASP A 415 -12.34 9.75 26.89
CA ASP A 415 -11.82 10.47 25.74
C ASP A 415 -12.75 11.63 25.40
N GLN A 416 -12.18 12.80 25.10
CA GLN A 416 -12.91 13.98 24.66
C GLN A 416 -12.19 14.61 23.46
N GLU A 417 -12.88 14.65 22.33
CA GLU A 417 -12.54 15.46 21.17
C GLU A 417 -13.30 16.78 21.28
N TRP A 418 -12.58 17.89 21.26
CA TRP A 418 -13.14 19.21 21.53
C TRP A 418 -13.60 19.89 20.23
N ALA A 419 -14.74 20.58 20.30
CA ALA A 419 -15.20 21.47 19.25
C ALA A 419 -14.25 22.67 19.16
N VAL A 420 -13.45 22.70 18.10
CA VAL A 420 -12.44 23.74 17.82
C VAL A 420 -12.67 24.33 16.42
N PRO A 421 -12.10 25.51 16.11
CA PRO A 421 -12.24 26.13 14.79
C PRO A 421 -11.79 25.22 13.64
N LEU A 422 -12.26 25.52 12.43
CA LEU A 422 -11.92 24.74 11.23
C LEU A 422 -10.40 24.59 11.06
N GLY A 423 -9.95 23.36 10.81
CA GLY A 423 -8.54 23.00 10.64
C GLY A 423 -7.81 22.66 11.93
N TRP A 424 -8.32 23.06 13.10
CA TRP A 424 -7.78 22.63 14.38
C TRP A 424 -8.30 21.24 14.76
N THR A 425 -7.50 20.49 15.50
CA THR A 425 -7.97 19.31 16.25
C THR A 425 -7.42 19.37 17.66
N LEU A 426 -8.26 19.08 18.65
CA LEU A 426 -7.85 19.00 20.04
C LEU A 426 -8.56 17.81 20.69
N SER A 427 -7.79 16.91 21.29
CA SER A 427 -8.33 15.81 22.07
C SER A 427 -7.62 15.64 23.40
N SER A 428 -8.37 15.16 24.38
CA SER A 428 -7.89 14.86 25.72
C SER A 428 -8.36 13.49 26.16
N THR A 429 -7.46 12.72 26.76
CA THR A 429 -7.78 11.42 27.34
C THR A 429 -7.37 11.41 28.80
N LEU A 430 -8.24 10.88 29.66
CA LEU A 430 -7.94 10.58 31.06
C LEU A 430 -8.16 9.09 31.29
N GLY A 431 -7.19 8.41 31.87
CA GLY A 431 -7.24 6.99 32.16
C GLY A 431 -6.98 6.71 33.63
N MET A 432 -7.60 5.65 34.13
CA MET A 432 -7.24 5.07 35.43
C MET A 432 -7.37 3.56 35.34
N GLY A 433 -6.52 2.84 36.05
CA GLY A 433 -6.55 1.39 35.97
C GLY A 433 -5.64 0.71 36.96
N ARG A 434 -5.59 -0.61 36.83
CA ARG A 434 -4.72 -1.49 37.60
C ARG A 434 -4.07 -2.49 36.66
N TYR A 435 -2.76 -2.65 36.81
CA TYR A 435 -1.99 -3.74 36.23
C TYR A 435 -1.53 -4.66 37.36
N ALA A 436 -1.53 -5.97 37.13
CA ALA A 436 -0.92 -6.91 38.04
C ALA A 436 0.11 -7.72 37.27
N ALA A 437 1.40 -7.57 37.56
CA ALA A 437 2.49 -8.27 36.88
C ALA A 437 3.36 -9.00 37.90
N ASN A 438 3.64 -10.30 37.70
CA ASN A 438 4.56 -11.11 38.49
C ASN A 438 4.56 -10.82 40.02
N GLN A 439 3.41 -11.09 40.66
CA GLN A 439 3.13 -10.92 42.10
C GLN A 439 2.90 -9.49 42.60
N ASP A 440 3.25 -8.46 41.83
CA ASP A 440 2.96 -7.06 42.17
C ASP A 440 1.70 -6.56 41.46
N SER A 441 0.96 -5.68 42.12
CA SER A 441 -0.22 -5.05 41.53
C SER A 441 -0.24 -3.56 41.81
N ASP A 442 -0.31 -2.77 40.74
CA ASP A 442 -0.16 -1.33 40.80
C ASP A 442 -1.36 -0.66 40.16
N ASN A 443 -1.94 0.30 40.88
CA ASN A 443 -2.88 1.22 40.24
C ASN A 443 -2.10 2.32 39.54
N PHE A 444 -2.73 2.88 38.52
CA PHE A 444 -2.19 4.00 37.78
C PHE A 444 -3.29 4.96 37.35
N TRP A 445 -2.90 6.22 37.15
CA TRP A 445 -3.67 7.16 36.35
C TRP A 445 -2.84 7.61 35.16
N SER A 446 -3.51 7.96 34.08
CA SER A 446 -2.90 8.51 32.89
C SER A 446 -3.69 9.72 32.38
N GLY A 447 -2.99 10.61 31.70
CA GLY A 447 -3.57 11.76 31.03
C GLY A 447 -2.83 12.00 29.72
N ALA A 448 -3.55 12.33 28.67
CA ALA A 448 -2.97 12.68 27.38
C ALA A 448 -3.71 13.86 26.74
N LEU A 449 -2.97 14.66 25.98
CA LEU A 449 -3.50 15.73 25.14
C LEU A 449 -2.87 15.62 23.75
N ALA A 450 -3.70 15.77 22.72
CA ALA A 450 -3.26 15.88 21.34
C ALA A 450 -3.84 17.15 20.71
N LEU A 451 -3.00 17.88 19.98
CA LEU A 451 -3.33 19.14 19.32
C LEU A 451 -2.79 19.12 17.89
N GLN A 452 -3.59 19.58 16.94
CA GLN A 452 -3.15 20.01 15.63
C GLN A 452 -3.68 21.43 15.40
N ALA A 453 -2.80 22.34 15.02
CA ALA A 453 -3.11 23.75 14.86
C ALA A 453 -2.49 24.27 13.56
N PRO A 454 -3.31 24.67 12.56
CA PRO A 454 -2.82 25.42 11.40
C PRO A 454 -2.51 26.85 11.87
N LEU A 455 -1.22 27.19 11.88
CA LEU A 455 -0.74 28.52 12.29
C LEU A 455 -0.89 29.54 11.15
N SER A 456 -0.80 29.09 9.89
CA SER A 456 -1.04 29.89 8.67
C SER A 456 -1.29 28.96 7.46
N ASN A 457 -1.52 29.52 6.25
CA ASN A 457 -1.72 28.75 5.01
C ASN A 457 -0.54 27.85 4.62
N GLY A 458 0.65 28.09 5.18
CA GLY A 458 1.84 27.27 4.93
C GLY A 458 2.45 26.66 6.19
N ALA A 459 1.89 26.89 7.38
CA ALA A 459 2.50 26.44 8.63
C ALA A 459 1.52 25.69 9.53
N ASP A 460 1.91 24.51 9.99
CA ASP A 460 1.16 23.70 10.93
C ASP A 460 2.02 23.26 12.11
N LEU A 461 1.35 23.11 13.25
CA LEU A 461 1.91 22.55 14.47
C LEU A 461 1.07 21.34 14.89
N ARG A 462 1.75 20.28 15.30
CA ARG A 462 1.17 19.09 15.92
C ARG A 462 1.87 18.79 17.23
N GLY A 463 1.12 18.41 18.24
CA GLY A 463 1.65 18.09 19.56
C GLY A 463 0.86 16.97 20.19
N GLN A 464 1.55 16.02 20.81
CA GLN A 464 0.96 14.99 21.64
C GLN A 464 1.79 14.90 22.91
N LEU A 465 1.14 14.96 24.05
CA LEU A 465 1.75 14.76 25.36
C LEU A 465 0.94 13.72 26.12
N GLY A 466 1.61 12.92 26.92
CA GLY A 466 0.96 12.03 27.85
C GLY A 466 1.83 11.74 29.05
N THR A 467 1.16 11.46 30.15
CA THR A 467 1.75 11.10 31.43
C THR A 467 0.98 9.93 31.99
N GLU A 468 1.69 9.01 32.64
CA GLU A 468 1.13 7.93 33.44
C GLU A 468 1.94 7.87 34.73
N ARG A 469 1.25 7.74 35.86
CA ARG A 469 1.88 7.58 37.17
C ARG A 469 1.27 6.39 37.88
N ARG A 470 2.15 5.55 38.42
CA ARG A 470 1.80 4.35 39.17
C ARG A 470 2.04 4.55 40.65
N ASP A 471 1.31 3.79 41.47
CA ASP A 471 1.42 3.83 42.93
C ASP A 471 2.80 3.35 43.42
N ASN A 472 3.46 2.46 42.67
CA ASN A 472 4.82 1.99 42.95
C ASN A 472 5.93 3.04 42.67
N GLY A 473 5.55 4.28 42.33
CA GLY A 473 6.47 5.37 42.04
C GLY A 473 6.99 5.43 40.60
N GLN A 474 6.69 4.42 39.77
CA GLN A 474 7.02 4.46 38.34
C GLN A 474 6.20 5.54 37.63
N GLN A 475 6.87 6.26 36.73
CA GLN A 475 6.25 7.28 35.90
C GLN A 475 6.64 7.05 34.44
N ARG A 476 5.70 7.35 33.57
CA ARG A 476 5.91 7.35 32.13
C ARG A 476 5.46 8.69 31.57
N HIS A 477 6.29 9.26 30.73
CA HIS A 477 6.02 10.52 30.04
C HIS A 477 6.32 10.34 28.56
N ASN A 478 5.40 10.73 27.70
CA ASN A 478 5.62 10.81 26.26
C ASN A 478 5.30 12.22 25.76
N LEU A 479 6.15 12.74 24.89
CA LEU A 479 5.99 14.00 24.21
C LEU A 479 6.40 13.82 22.76
N ASN A 480 5.54 14.20 21.83
CA ASN A 480 5.81 14.24 20.40
C ASN A 480 5.34 15.59 19.87
N LEU A 481 6.27 16.41 19.42
CA LEU A 481 6.03 17.72 18.84
C LEU A 481 6.46 17.67 17.38
N GLY A 482 5.66 18.24 16.50
CA GLY A 482 5.98 18.39 15.10
C GLY A 482 5.57 19.77 14.62
N ALA A 483 6.38 20.38 13.78
CA ALA A 483 6.06 21.62 13.09
C ALA A 483 6.44 21.47 11.62
N GLN A 484 5.65 22.03 10.73
CA GLN A 484 5.95 22.09 9.31
C GLN A 484 5.65 23.48 8.79
N TRP A 485 6.52 24.00 7.93
CA TRP A 485 6.43 25.32 7.35
C TRP A 485 6.87 25.29 5.89
N ARG A 486 5.92 25.52 4.97
CA ARG A 486 6.14 25.75 3.54
C ARG A 486 6.48 27.22 3.34
N LEU A 487 7.76 27.50 3.09
CA LEU A 487 8.29 28.86 2.88
C LEU A 487 7.83 29.43 1.54
N ASN A 488 7.80 28.58 0.51
CA ASN A 488 7.30 28.86 -0.83
C ASN A 488 6.99 27.53 -1.54
N ARG A 489 6.70 27.55 -2.85
CA ARG A 489 6.34 26.34 -3.59
C ARG A 489 7.43 25.26 -3.63
N HIS A 490 8.70 25.66 -3.54
CA HIS A 490 9.86 24.77 -3.65
C HIS A 490 10.42 24.37 -2.29
N TRP A 491 10.40 25.28 -1.31
CA TRP A 491 11.09 25.10 -0.04
C TRP A 491 10.10 24.86 1.11
N SER A 492 10.38 23.81 1.88
CA SER A 492 9.71 23.56 3.15
C SER A 492 10.72 23.16 4.23
N ILE A 493 10.39 23.52 5.47
CA ILE A 493 11.11 23.10 6.67
C ILE A 493 10.13 22.33 7.55
N SER A 494 10.58 21.22 8.11
CA SER A 494 9.85 20.55 9.17
C SER A 494 10.76 20.18 10.34
N GLY A 495 10.17 20.13 11.52
CA GLY A 495 10.82 19.73 12.75
C GLY A 495 9.96 18.70 13.47
N GLN A 496 10.59 17.69 14.05
CA GLN A 496 9.97 16.75 14.96
C GLN A 496 10.84 16.58 16.19
N TYR A 497 10.21 16.49 17.35
CA TYR A 497 10.86 16.22 18.61
C TYR A 497 10.04 15.18 19.38
N THR A 498 10.64 14.05 19.69
CA THR A 498 10.05 12.97 20.48
C THR A 498 10.84 12.79 21.76
N ARG A 499 10.15 12.61 22.88
CA ARG A 499 10.73 12.24 24.17
C ARG A 499 9.84 11.21 24.82
N ALA A 500 10.42 10.07 25.20
CA ALA A 500 9.77 9.02 25.95
C ALA A 500 10.59 8.72 27.21
N ILE A 501 9.93 8.59 28.34
CA ILE A 501 10.55 8.19 29.61
C ILE A 501 9.67 7.09 30.20
N GLY A 502 10.30 6.04 30.72
CA GLY A 502 9.61 4.91 31.32
C GLY A 502 9.29 3.81 30.32
N GLN A 503 8.99 2.61 30.84
CA GLN A 503 8.67 1.44 30.03
C GLN A 503 7.14 1.33 29.82
N THR A 504 6.74 0.85 28.65
CA THR A 504 5.36 0.43 28.40
C THR A 504 5.23 -1.05 28.75
N PRO A 505 4.18 -1.50 29.46
CA PRO A 505 3.93 -2.91 29.66
C PRO A 505 3.76 -3.59 28.30
N GLU A 506 4.56 -4.61 28.01
CA GLU A 506 4.45 -5.38 26.77
C GLU A 506 3.26 -6.33 26.88
N ARG A 507 2.34 -6.26 25.91
CA ARG A 507 1.26 -7.24 25.78
C ARG A 507 1.54 -8.10 24.57
N ARG A 508 1.67 -9.41 24.81
CA ARG A 508 1.73 -10.39 23.73
C ARG A 508 0.38 -10.39 23.00
N PRO A 509 0.38 -10.45 21.66
CA PRO A 509 -0.84 -10.71 20.90
C PRO A 509 -1.53 -11.98 21.40
N LEU A 510 -2.87 -11.96 21.48
CA LEU A 510 -3.64 -13.13 21.88
C LEU A 510 -3.82 -14.14 20.74
N ASP A 511 -3.74 -13.68 19.49
CA ASP A 511 -3.84 -14.56 18.32
C ASP A 511 -2.61 -15.48 18.23
N PRO A 512 -2.77 -16.81 18.28
CA PRO A 512 -1.66 -17.76 18.24
C PRO A 512 -0.85 -17.75 16.94
N LEU A 513 -1.43 -17.26 15.83
CA LEU A 513 -0.76 -17.18 14.53
C LEU A 513 -0.18 -15.79 14.26
N ALA A 514 -0.39 -14.83 15.16
CA ALA A 514 0.20 -13.50 15.01
C ALA A 514 1.71 -13.57 15.23
N PRO A 515 2.49 -12.81 14.43
CA PRO A 515 3.93 -12.70 14.67
C PRO A 515 4.18 -12.11 16.05
N LEU A 516 5.11 -12.72 16.80
CA LEU A 516 5.54 -12.19 18.09
C LEU A 516 6.36 -10.91 17.85
N PRO A 517 6.08 -9.81 18.57
CA PRO A 517 6.87 -8.59 18.45
C PRO A 517 8.30 -8.84 18.91
N THR A 518 9.28 -8.34 18.13
CA THR A 518 10.67 -8.26 18.57
C THR A 518 10.82 -7.13 19.59
N THR A 519 11.37 -7.45 20.76
CA THR A 519 11.47 -6.51 21.86
C THR A 519 12.63 -5.54 21.65
N THR A 520 12.38 -4.25 21.84
CA THR A 520 13.42 -3.22 22.02
C THR A 520 13.11 -2.47 23.29
N THR A 521 13.73 -2.89 24.40
CA THR A 521 13.50 -2.33 25.74
C THR A 521 14.33 -1.07 25.96
N GLY A 522 13.80 0.09 25.59
CA GLY A 522 14.36 1.40 25.94
C GLY A 522 13.72 1.97 27.21
N ASN A 523 14.52 2.31 28.24
CA ASN A 523 14.02 2.94 29.48
C ASN A 523 13.70 4.44 29.33
N SER A 524 14.36 5.09 28.38
CA SER A 524 14.08 6.47 28.00
C SER A 524 14.68 6.71 26.63
N ASP A 525 13.96 7.47 25.82
CA ASP A 525 14.40 7.91 24.50
C ASP A 525 14.15 9.40 24.31
N ARG A 526 15.03 10.03 23.53
CA ARG A 526 14.83 11.37 23.01
C ARG A 526 15.36 11.41 21.59
N SER A 527 14.53 11.84 20.66
CA SER A 527 14.93 12.06 19.29
C SER A 527 14.41 13.39 18.78
N PHE A 528 15.18 14.01 17.90
CA PHE A 528 14.75 15.16 17.14
C PHE A 528 15.16 14.97 15.69
N LEU A 529 14.39 15.56 14.80
CA LEU A 529 14.64 15.58 13.37
C LEU A 529 14.24 16.94 12.83
N VAL A 530 15.16 17.61 12.17
CA VAL A 530 14.90 18.80 11.37
C VAL A 530 15.16 18.42 9.92
N LEU A 531 14.22 18.76 9.04
CA LEU A 531 14.26 18.48 7.62
C LEU A 531 14.12 19.80 6.87
N LEU A 532 15.09 20.10 6.02
CA LEU A 532 14.98 21.11 4.98
C LEU A 532 14.75 20.39 3.65
N ARG A 533 13.69 20.75 2.93
CA ARG A 533 13.30 20.11 1.69
C ARG A 533 13.18 21.13 0.55
N TYR A 534 13.75 20.78 -0.58
CA TYR A 534 13.53 21.41 -1.88
C TYR A 534 12.77 20.44 -2.79
N GLU A 535 11.70 20.89 -3.43
CA GLU A 535 10.90 20.14 -4.40
C GLU A 535 10.74 20.94 -5.69
N ASP A 536 10.88 20.25 -6.82
CA ASP A 536 10.64 20.80 -8.15
C ASP A 536 9.85 19.79 -8.99
N GLU A 537 8.83 20.28 -9.69
CA GLU A 537 7.95 19.49 -10.54
C GLU A 537 7.69 20.23 -11.85
N ALA A 538 7.75 19.50 -12.96
CA ALA A 538 7.59 20.05 -14.29
C ALA A 538 7.21 18.98 -15.32
N GLY A 539 6.87 19.42 -16.53
CA GLY A 539 6.57 18.60 -17.69
C GLY A 539 5.09 18.30 -17.90
N SER A 540 4.78 17.61 -18.98
CA SER A 540 3.42 17.15 -19.26
C SER A 540 3.44 15.80 -19.95
N ARG A 541 2.42 14.97 -19.67
CA ARG A 541 2.34 13.62 -20.24
C ARG A 541 2.03 13.67 -21.72
N ASN A 542 2.84 12.98 -22.52
CA ASN A 542 2.57 12.74 -23.93
C ASN A 542 1.85 11.40 -24.09
N VAL A 543 0.66 11.42 -24.69
CA VAL A 543 -0.10 10.21 -25.03
C VAL A 543 0.14 9.90 -26.51
N PRO A 544 0.47 8.65 -26.89
CA PRO A 544 0.63 8.31 -28.30
C PRO A 544 -0.67 8.50 -29.06
N LEU A 545 -0.58 9.00 -30.30
CA LEU A 545 -1.73 9.12 -31.18
C LEU A 545 -2.34 7.74 -31.41
N GLY A 546 -3.64 7.62 -31.14
CA GLY A 546 -4.39 6.38 -31.32
C GLY A 546 -4.14 5.32 -30.24
N GLY A 547 -3.53 5.68 -29.10
CA GLY A 547 -3.28 4.77 -27.97
C GLY A 547 -3.67 5.34 -26.60
N ARG A 548 -3.27 4.61 -25.54
CA ARG A 548 -3.54 4.94 -24.13
C ARG A 548 -2.31 5.59 -23.46
N PRO A 549 -2.47 6.31 -22.32
CA PRO A 549 -1.36 7.00 -21.64
C PRO A 549 -0.19 6.13 -21.16
N GLN A 550 -0.30 4.80 -21.20
CA GLN A 550 0.74 3.84 -20.79
C GLN A 550 1.28 3.01 -21.96
N GLU A 551 0.77 3.24 -23.18
CA GLU A 551 1.24 2.56 -24.37
C GLU A 551 2.48 3.30 -24.92
N GLY A 552 3.51 2.53 -25.26
CA GLY A 552 4.63 3.07 -26.04
C GLY A 552 4.24 3.27 -27.50
N GLY A 553 5.13 3.91 -28.27
CA GLY A 553 4.86 4.26 -29.65
C GLY A 553 6.10 4.33 -30.53
N GLY A 554 5.84 4.45 -31.83
CA GLY A 554 6.83 4.71 -32.86
C GLY A 554 6.61 6.07 -33.51
N ARG A 555 7.39 6.33 -34.54
CA ARG A 555 7.30 7.51 -35.40
C ARG A 555 6.89 7.07 -36.81
N ILE A 556 5.97 7.80 -37.43
CA ILE A 556 5.69 7.67 -38.86
C ILE A 556 6.26 8.89 -39.55
N GLU A 557 7.06 8.67 -40.58
CA GLU A 557 7.56 9.69 -41.50
C GLU A 557 7.14 9.30 -42.91
N GLY A 558 6.95 10.28 -43.78
CA GLY A 558 6.80 9.95 -45.18
C GLY A 558 6.87 11.14 -46.11
N ILE A 559 6.77 10.83 -47.40
CA ILE A 559 6.73 11.81 -48.47
C ILE A 559 5.56 11.46 -49.41
N VAL A 560 4.79 12.46 -49.78
CA VAL A 560 3.86 12.40 -50.91
C VAL A 560 4.57 12.98 -52.10
N TYR A 561 4.60 12.27 -53.23
CA TYR A 561 5.30 12.69 -54.43
C TYR A 561 4.48 12.43 -55.68
N PHE A 562 4.75 13.21 -56.72
CA PHE A 562 4.15 13.05 -58.04
C PHE A 562 4.79 11.87 -58.76
N ASP A 563 4.05 10.76 -58.87
CA ASP A 563 4.47 9.55 -59.59
C ASP A 563 4.01 9.65 -61.04
N ASP A 564 4.77 10.40 -61.84
CA ASP A 564 4.34 10.78 -63.19
C ASP A 564 4.49 9.62 -64.18
N ASN A 565 5.43 8.72 -63.91
CA ASN A 565 5.67 7.53 -64.73
C ASN A 565 4.92 6.28 -64.22
N ALA A 566 4.14 6.40 -63.14
CA ALA A 566 3.38 5.32 -62.51
C ALA A 566 4.26 4.13 -62.10
N SER A 567 5.49 4.39 -61.66
CA SER A 567 6.44 3.37 -61.23
C SER A 567 6.22 2.92 -59.78
N GLY A 568 5.54 3.74 -58.96
CA GLY A 568 5.37 3.50 -57.53
C GLY A 568 6.63 3.71 -56.68
N THR A 569 7.72 4.18 -57.29
CA THR A 569 8.98 4.55 -56.62
C THR A 569 9.37 5.97 -56.96
N GLN A 570 9.74 6.77 -55.97
CA GLN A 570 10.12 8.16 -56.21
C GLN A 570 11.43 8.26 -56.99
N ASP A 571 11.34 8.73 -58.24
CA ASP A 571 12.50 9.01 -59.08
C ASP A 571 13.12 10.40 -58.80
N ALA A 572 14.37 10.61 -59.23
CA ALA A 572 15.10 11.85 -58.96
C ALA A 572 14.48 13.11 -59.58
N ASN A 573 13.66 12.96 -60.62
CA ASN A 573 12.89 14.03 -61.27
C ASN A 573 11.49 14.22 -60.66
N GLU A 574 11.08 13.37 -59.71
CA GLU A 574 9.76 13.42 -59.09
C GLU A 574 9.78 14.24 -57.80
N THR A 575 8.98 15.31 -57.81
CA THR A 575 8.92 16.28 -56.71
C THR A 575 7.83 15.92 -55.70
N GLY A 576 8.04 16.34 -54.45
CA GLY A 576 7.04 16.16 -53.40
C GLY A 576 5.83 17.07 -53.58
N VAL A 577 4.67 16.64 -53.09
CA VAL A 577 3.40 17.37 -53.21
C VAL A 577 3.13 18.17 -51.93
N PRO A 578 3.18 19.52 -51.97
CA PRO A 578 3.00 20.35 -50.79
C PRO A 578 1.52 20.55 -50.41
N GLY A 579 1.25 20.74 -49.13
CA GLY A 579 -0.07 21.13 -48.61
C GLY A 579 -1.13 20.01 -48.58
N VAL A 580 -0.76 18.77 -48.89
CA VAL A 580 -1.65 17.61 -48.90
C VAL A 580 -1.95 17.18 -47.48
N THR A 581 -3.23 16.89 -47.19
CA THR A 581 -3.64 16.41 -45.87
C THR A 581 -3.50 14.89 -45.77
N ILE A 582 -2.73 14.43 -44.80
CA ILE A 582 -2.52 13.02 -44.47
C ILE A 582 -3.24 12.72 -43.17
N ALA A 583 -4.09 11.69 -43.18
CA ALA A 583 -4.84 11.24 -42.02
C ALA A 583 -4.31 9.90 -41.48
N LEU A 584 -4.12 9.81 -40.17
CA LEU A 584 -3.81 8.59 -39.44
C LEU A 584 -5.08 8.09 -38.74
N ASP A 585 -5.43 6.83 -38.96
CA ASP A 585 -6.64 6.15 -38.46
C ASP A 585 -7.92 6.97 -38.70
N ASN A 586 -7.94 7.74 -39.80
CA ASN A 586 -9.00 8.68 -40.16
C ASN A 586 -9.36 9.72 -39.06
N ARG A 587 -8.50 9.91 -38.06
CA ARG A 587 -8.76 10.71 -36.86
C ARG A 587 -7.77 11.83 -36.63
N TYR A 588 -6.49 11.59 -36.88
CA TYR A 588 -5.42 12.57 -36.70
C TYR A 588 -4.94 13.01 -38.06
N ALA A 589 -4.70 14.30 -38.28
CA ALA A 589 -4.29 14.79 -39.59
C ALA A 589 -3.10 15.76 -39.50
N VAL A 590 -2.21 15.68 -40.50
CA VAL A 590 -1.09 16.59 -40.72
C VAL A 590 -1.08 17.03 -42.18
N ARG A 591 -0.39 18.14 -42.48
CA ARG A 591 -0.17 18.59 -43.86
C ARG A 591 1.27 18.39 -44.28
N THR A 592 1.48 18.07 -45.55
CA THR A 592 2.81 17.97 -46.13
C THR A 592 3.50 19.33 -46.26
N ASP A 593 4.81 19.35 -46.06
CA ASP A 593 5.66 20.54 -46.23
C ASP A 593 5.94 20.88 -47.71
N ALA A 594 6.77 21.89 -47.97
CA ALA A 594 7.13 22.33 -49.31
C ALA A 594 7.82 21.24 -50.15
N GLN A 595 8.38 20.22 -49.52
CA GLN A 595 9.04 19.07 -50.14
C GLN A 595 8.16 17.82 -50.11
N GLY A 596 6.87 17.96 -49.79
CA GLY A 596 5.91 16.85 -49.72
C GLY A 596 6.03 15.95 -48.50
N ARG A 597 6.85 16.32 -47.49
CA ARG A 597 7.12 15.46 -46.34
C ARG A 597 6.08 15.64 -45.24
N PHE A 598 5.79 14.58 -44.51
CA PHE A 598 4.92 14.60 -43.33
C PHE A 598 5.49 13.74 -42.19
N SER A 599 5.06 14.01 -40.96
CA SER A 599 5.44 13.19 -39.81
C SER A 599 4.36 13.14 -38.74
N PHE A 600 4.13 11.95 -38.19
CA PHE A 600 3.45 11.73 -36.91
C PHE A 600 4.50 11.33 -35.87
N PRO A 601 4.87 12.22 -34.94
CA PRO A 601 6.06 12.04 -34.11
C PRO A 601 5.91 10.96 -33.03
N PHE A 602 4.69 10.67 -32.57
CA PHE A 602 4.44 9.66 -31.54
C PHE A 602 3.09 8.98 -31.75
N VAL A 603 3.11 7.76 -32.29
CA VAL A 603 1.94 6.96 -32.66
C VAL A 603 2.00 5.63 -31.93
N ALA A 604 0.88 5.15 -31.38
CA ALA A 604 0.89 3.92 -30.60
C ALA A 604 1.21 2.71 -31.49
N SER A 605 1.99 1.76 -30.96
CA SER A 605 2.39 0.56 -31.71
C SER A 605 1.20 -0.32 -32.08
N GLY A 606 1.33 -1.08 -33.17
CA GLY A 606 0.31 -1.96 -33.73
C GLY A 606 -0.17 -1.54 -35.12
N PRO A 607 -1.26 -2.13 -35.62
CA PRO A 607 -1.79 -1.83 -36.95
C PRO A 607 -2.32 -0.39 -37.01
N ARG A 608 -1.88 0.36 -38.02
CA ARG A 608 -2.25 1.75 -38.29
C ARG A 608 -2.57 1.93 -39.76
N THR A 609 -3.56 2.75 -40.06
CA THR A 609 -3.92 3.10 -41.43
C THR A 609 -3.59 4.56 -41.68
N VAL A 610 -2.73 4.82 -42.66
CA VAL A 610 -2.39 6.17 -43.13
C VAL A 610 -3.10 6.40 -44.45
N SER A 611 -3.85 7.49 -44.57
CA SER A 611 -4.61 7.84 -45.77
C SER A 611 -4.32 9.23 -46.29
N VAL A 612 -4.27 9.37 -47.61
CA VAL A 612 -4.13 10.65 -48.31
C VAL A 612 -5.52 11.21 -48.62
N ARG A 613 -5.78 12.47 -48.25
CA ARG A 613 -7.05 13.16 -48.53
C ARG A 613 -7.05 13.67 -49.97
N ASN A 614 -7.79 12.96 -50.84
CA ASN A 614 -7.84 13.24 -52.28
C ASN A 614 -8.35 14.67 -52.61
N ASP A 615 -9.24 15.23 -51.80
CA ASP A 615 -9.77 16.60 -51.93
C ASP A 615 -8.72 17.70 -51.71
N THR A 616 -7.57 17.34 -51.14
CA THR A 616 -6.46 18.27 -50.89
C THR A 616 -5.32 18.16 -51.91
N LEU A 617 -5.45 17.27 -52.89
CA LEU A 617 -4.49 17.14 -53.98
C LEU A 617 -4.74 18.20 -55.07
N PRO A 618 -3.67 18.73 -55.69
CA PRO A 618 -3.82 19.61 -56.83
C PRO A 618 -4.31 18.81 -58.05
N LEU A 619 -5.34 19.32 -58.73
CA LEU A 619 -5.74 18.75 -60.02
C LEU A 619 -4.58 18.86 -61.03
N PRO A 620 -4.36 17.85 -61.90
CA PRO A 620 -5.20 16.68 -62.15
C PRO A 620 -4.81 15.43 -61.34
N TRP A 621 -4.10 15.54 -60.22
CA TRP A 621 -3.57 14.38 -59.48
C TRP A 621 -4.61 13.73 -58.56
N SER A 622 -4.54 12.40 -58.44
CA SER A 622 -5.37 11.58 -57.57
C SER A 622 -4.57 10.50 -56.84
N VAL A 623 -5.13 9.99 -55.74
CA VAL A 623 -4.54 8.88 -54.98
C VAL A 623 -4.60 7.55 -55.75
N VAL A 624 -3.64 6.67 -55.49
CA VAL A 624 -3.61 5.27 -55.98
C VAL A 624 -4.25 4.37 -54.91
N ASP A 625 -5.05 3.37 -55.32
CA ASP A 625 -5.66 2.34 -54.44
C ASP A 625 -6.29 2.91 -53.15
N ASP A 626 -7.30 3.79 -53.30
CA ASP A 626 -8.00 4.53 -52.24
C ASP A 626 -7.11 5.45 -51.37
N GLY A 627 -5.82 5.56 -51.69
CA GLY A 627 -4.85 6.38 -50.99
C GLY A 627 -4.57 5.93 -49.57
N GLN A 628 -4.84 4.67 -49.23
CA GLN A 628 -4.67 4.13 -47.88
C GLN A 628 -3.55 3.08 -47.82
N VAL A 629 -2.68 3.20 -46.82
CA VAL A 629 -1.64 2.23 -46.52
C VAL A 629 -1.83 1.75 -45.09
N THR A 630 -1.95 0.44 -44.91
CA THR A 630 -1.96 -0.19 -43.59
C THR A 630 -0.55 -0.65 -43.24
N ILE A 631 -0.04 -0.19 -42.10
CA ILE A 631 1.26 -0.58 -41.55
C ILE A 631 1.10 -1.20 -40.18
N ASP A 632 2.04 -2.07 -39.80
CA ASP A 632 2.19 -2.53 -38.42
C ASP A 632 3.38 -1.81 -37.79
N LEU A 633 3.11 -0.77 -37.00
CA LEU A 633 4.13 0.08 -36.40
C LEU A 633 4.71 -0.59 -35.15
N ARG A 634 6.03 -0.87 -35.14
CA ARG A 634 6.68 -1.45 -33.96
C ARG A 634 7.07 -0.38 -32.94
N LEU A 635 7.16 -0.81 -31.69
CA LEU A 635 7.59 0.03 -30.56
C LEU A 635 8.99 0.60 -30.81
N ARG A 636 9.16 1.93 -30.65
CA ARG A 636 10.41 2.69 -30.88
C ARG A 636 10.93 2.65 -32.33
N GLU A 637 10.14 2.15 -33.28
CA GLU A 637 10.51 2.16 -34.69
C GLU A 637 10.17 3.51 -35.34
N THR A 638 10.92 3.86 -36.38
CA THR A 638 10.53 4.91 -37.33
C THR A 638 10.16 4.26 -38.66
N THR A 639 8.88 4.23 -38.99
CA THR A 639 8.40 3.73 -40.29
C THR A 639 8.38 4.86 -41.29
N ARG A 640 9.01 4.62 -42.46
CA ARG A 640 9.04 5.57 -43.57
C ARG A 640 8.07 5.13 -44.66
N LEU A 641 7.22 6.04 -45.10
CA LEU A 641 6.22 5.84 -46.13
C LEU A 641 6.51 6.71 -47.35
N SER A 642 6.35 6.13 -48.53
CA SER A 642 6.36 6.86 -49.80
C SER A 642 4.99 6.68 -50.42
N LEU A 643 4.26 7.78 -50.58
CA LEU A 643 2.87 7.79 -51.05
C LEU A 643 2.82 8.42 -52.44
N PRO A 644 2.75 7.60 -53.52
CA PRO A 644 2.63 8.12 -54.87
C PRO A 644 1.23 8.70 -55.11
N VAL A 645 1.17 9.80 -55.86
CA VAL A 645 -0.07 10.27 -56.50
C VAL A 645 0.11 10.29 -58.00
N GLN A 646 -0.93 9.90 -58.73
CA GLN A 646 -0.87 9.70 -60.18
C GLN A 646 -1.95 10.54 -60.87
N ARG A 647 -1.75 10.82 -62.17
CA ARG A 647 -2.80 11.41 -62.99
C ARG A 647 -3.77 10.31 -63.45
N PRO A 648 -5.09 10.54 -63.41
CA PRO A 648 -6.05 9.62 -64.00
C PRO A 648 -5.76 9.50 -65.50
N ARG A 649 -5.69 8.25 -65.98
CA ARG A 649 -5.46 7.95 -67.41
C ARG A 649 -6.72 8.11 -68.24
#